data_AF-A0A533VY55-F1
#
_entry.id   AF-A0A533VY55-F1
#
_cell.length_a   1.000
_cell.length_b   1.000
_cell.length_c   1.000
_cell.angle_alpha   90.00
_cell.angle_beta   90.00
_cell.angle_gamma   90.00
#
_symmetry.space_group_name_H-M   'P 1'
#
loop_
_entity.id
_entity.type
_entity.pdbx_description
1 polymer ?
#
loop_
_entity_poly.entity_id
_entity_poly.type
_entity_poly.pdbx_seq_one_letter_code
_entity_poly.pdbx_strand_id
1 'polypeptide(L)'
;MILLVHSSKRYPSLAVAFLLAFAAVLTAIPRAGVAATTGTGIVIPLYTYPTDGSWTTVINTHKSYPTVPLIVIADPTTSGAGSSSDSNFVTGIKNMQAAGITVIGYVDTVYAGRSLSSAKSDIANWWNWYRVNGIFFDEMSNFGGDENYYSTLTAYAKSLGMTYTMGNAGTTIPTSYIGTVDTICVYESAGLPSLSLLQSIQSGYSKSNFAYLAYSVSTLSKTFEASSSSYAGWLYITNDGGGNPWDTLPTYFSSEMAALDPVATSSTTTTTTTSSTATTSTSTGSTASLSISTVDASNQALTGFYIQTVQDNTAGTSTGGYYTPKTVGAVAGHSYSVTVDDYGGYNVVGANIGTFARTSANGGGGTATFTLQGNANIAFTLSTSTTSSTTITTTSTTSPSTTTVTITTTSPTTTTKTTTTTTTITTTTSSSTTTSSTTTSSTSSSTSASTTSASSSTSTTSSAATQLDFSLVLSQASQHATEGKGAFTQVQVNYLSGTSSTVTLAILGLSSGITAVFSPTSGTAPFSSTLTVSTSTSTPAGTYYLTVTGTSGQLIKEVQYSLKVTKTSYTMTIRATPSNGGTTSPAPGAYTYLYNSSCVITAVPNSGWHLEGWTVNGGNSGNGSVISFVVSNDTLVTATFALGAPMQGVSTITFATNGALGIHAIVDGTNYTIPASFTWQVGSKHLVSIATTVFVGPTTKEVFTGWSGSDPSPSTQLAVVVSGDSQVTANYMTEYQATLGFTTAEGERVVPSSITLLGPSGESTIPAGDQAWLRARSTYTLLNVMWSNVSVGLINPGNNTLYLDGPASYVIPLMIYRDTFRAVDLFGLPLGGVTVNVTAANGGQITKLTDSNGIATFELPLGSYSAVLTYMGVTMSHTDQSFGPHDTAVTFVLSFPIFVVLGLFAASLAAVAVGRRRHRSQADLGPATF
;
A
#
# COMPACT_ATOMS: atom_id res chain seq x y z
N MET A 1 -35.86 68.80 -5.93
CA MET A 1 -36.94 68.26 -6.78
C MET A 1 -36.30 67.92 -8.12
N ILE A 2 -35.85 66.68 -8.31
CA ILE A 2 -36.58 65.52 -8.88
C ILE A 2 -36.61 65.57 -10.41
N LEU A 3 -35.66 64.81 -10.99
CA LEU A 3 -35.70 63.92 -12.17
C LEU A 3 -36.19 64.37 -13.57
N LEU A 4 -35.44 63.85 -14.55
CA LEU A 4 -35.79 63.50 -15.94
C LEU A 4 -36.08 64.61 -16.97
N VAL A 5 -35.20 64.72 -18.00
CA VAL A 5 -35.48 64.31 -19.40
C VAL A 5 -34.27 64.58 -20.35
N HIS A 6 -33.84 63.53 -21.07
CA HIS A 6 -33.15 63.47 -22.38
C HIS A 6 -31.94 64.36 -22.79
N SER A 7 -30.93 63.68 -23.38
CA SER A 7 -30.13 64.07 -24.57
C SER A 7 -29.25 65.34 -24.50
N SER A 8 -27.93 65.28 -24.71
CA SER A 8 -27.34 64.81 -25.97
C SER A 8 -25.80 64.64 -25.96
N LYS A 9 -25.32 63.90 -26.98
CA LYS A 9 -23.95 63.68 -27.52
C LYS A 9 -22.80 64.56 -26.97
N ARG A 10 -21.72 64.02 -26.39
CA ARG A 10 -20.65 63.10 -26.91
C ARG A 10 -19.45 63.80 -27.61
N TYR A 11 -18.30 63.71 -26.95
CA TYR A 11 -16.91 63.55 -27.46
C TYR A 11 -16.15 62.76 -26.35
N PRO A 12 -14.98 62.09 -26.56
CA PRO A 12 -13.84 62.54 -27.38
C PRO A 12 -13.00 61.40 -28.05
N SER A 13 -11.70 61.67 -28.24
CA SER A 13 -10.55 60.75 -28.37
C SER A 13 -10.40 59.92 -29.66
N LEU A 14 -9.62 60.50 -30.57
CA LEU A 14 -9.08 59.92 -31.80
C LEU A 14 -7.95 58.91 -31.49
N ALA A 15 -8.29 57.67 -31.07
CA ALA A 15 -7.28 56.69 -30.61
C ALA A 15 -7.51 55.21 -31.00
N VAL A 16 -8.52 54.89 -31.83
CA VAL A 16 -8.99 53.50 -32.06
C VAL A 16 -8.74 52.99 -33.51
N ALA A 17 -8.39 53.88 -34.44
CA ALA A 17 -8.44 53.60 -35.88
C ALA A 17 -7.28 52.75 -36.47
N PHE A 18 -6.28 52.36 -35.67
CA PHE A 18 -5.09 51.63 -36.16
C PHE A 18 -5.03 50.14 -35.78
N LEU A 19 -6.01 49.62 -35.02
CA LEU A 19 -5.96 48.28 -34.43
C LEU A 19 -6.92 47.25 -35.05
N LEU A 20 -7.57 47.59 -36.16
CA LEU A 20 -8.64 46.78 -36.79
C LEU A 20 -8.36 46.33 -38.23
N ALA A 21 -7.17 46.61 -38.77
CA ALA A 21 -6.83 46.33 -40.18
C ALA A 21 -5.99 45.06 -40.43
N PHE A 22 -5.61 44.32 -39.38
CA PHE A 22 -4.76 43.12 -39.49
C PHE A 22 -5.43 41.80 -39.04
N ALA A 23 -6.76 41.81 -38.86
CA ALA A 23 -7.55 40.68 -38.36
C ALA A 23 -8.24 39.85 -39.46
N ALA A 24 -7.98 40.13 -40.75
CA ALA A 24 -8.85 39.68 -41.86
C ALA A 24 -8.16 39.05 -43.09
N VAL A 25 -6.82 38.84 -43.09
CA VAL A 25 -6.14 38.07 -44.16
C VAL A 25 -5.00 37.22 -43.59
N LEU A 26 -5.33 36.07 -42.99
CA LEU A 26 -4.41 34.92 -42.89
C LEU A 26 -5.13 33.57 -42.67
N THR A 27 -6.28 33.38 -43.30
CA THR A 27 -6.97 32.08 -43.34
C THR A 27 -6.37 31.16 -44.40
N ALA A 28 -6.37 29.85 -44.12
CA ALA A 28 -6.04 28.77 -45.06
C ALA A 28 -4.60 28.74 -45.63
N ILE A 29 -3.58 28.74 -44.76
CA ILE A 29 -2.55 27.70 -44.92
C ILE A 29 -3.16 26.40 -44.38
N PRO A 30 -3.11 25.26 -45.09
CA PRO A 30 -3.54 23.99 -44.54
C PRO A 30 -2.60 23.60 -43.40
N ARG A 31 -3.03 23.87 -42.16
CA ARG A 31 -2.37 23.36 -40.97
C ARG A 31 -2.37 21.83 -41.08
N ALA A 32 -1.19 21.23 -41.17
CA ALA A 32 -1.02 19.79 -41.04
C ALA A 32 -1.35 19.41 -39.58
N GLY A 33 -2.65 19.31 -39.28
CA GLY A 33 -3.11 18.64 -38.08
C GLY A 33 -2.65 17.20 -38.18
N VAL A 34 -1.86 16.75 -37.20
CA VAL A 34 -1.72 15.32 -36.92
C VAL A 34 -3.15 14.80 -36.77
N ALA A 35 -3.54 13.86 -37.63
CA ALA A 35 -4.91 13.37 -37.64
C ALA A 35 -5.24 12.82 -36.24
N ALA A 36 -6.36 13.25 -35.67
CA ALA A 36 -6.79 12.77 -34.36
C ALA A 36 -6.98 11.24 -34.45
N THR A 37 -6.09 10.49 -33.80
CA THR A 37 -6.13 9.04 -33.79
C THR A 37 -7.41 8.59 -33.10
N THR A 38 -8.32 7.97 -33.85
CA THR A 38 -9.66 7.61 -33.35
C THR A 38 -9.67 6.38 -32.45
N GLY A 39 -8.56 5.64 -32.38
CA GLY A 39 -8.33 4.56 -31.41
C GLY A 39 -7.93 5.08 -30.03
N THR A 40 -8.16 4.27 -29.00
CA THR A 40 -7.52 4.46 -27.69
C THR A 40 -6.06 4.05 -27.78
N GLY A 41 -5.18 4.74 -27.07
CA GLY A 41 -3.75 4.42 -26.98
C GLY A 41 -3.32 3.97 -25.59
N ILE A 42 -2.05 3.60 -25.47
CA ILE A 42 -1.40 3.31 -24.18
C ILE A 42 -0.60 4.53 -23.70
N VAL A 43 -0.60 4.79 -22.39
CA VAL A 43 0.21 5.83 -21.75
C VAL A 43 1.08 5.23 -20.66
N ILE A 44 2.38 5.05 -20.92
CA ILE A 44 3.30 4.38 -20.00
C ILE A 44 3.97 5.42 -19.08
N PRO A 45 3.77 5.37 -17.75
CA PRO A 45 4.73 5.92 -16.79
C PRO A 45 5.97 5.03 -16.83
N LEU A 46 7.02 5.49 -17.53
CA LEU A 46 8.23 4.70 -17.78
C LEU A 46 9.37 5.29 -16.95
N TYR A 47 9.32 5.06 -15.64
CA TYR A 47 10.25 5.65 -14.68
C TYR A 47 11.51 4.77 -14.57
N THR A 48 12.05 4.41 -15.74
CA THR A 48 13.20 3.54 -15.95
C THR A 48 14.31 4.30 -16.66
N TYR A 49 15.56 3.93 -16.39
CA TYR A 49 16.70 4.59 -17.01
C TYR A 49 16.91 4.12 -18.47
N PRO A 50 17.08 5.00 -19.47
CA PRO A 50 17.01 4.66 -20.91
C PRO A 50 17.92 3.54 -21.45
N THR A 51 18.91 3.09 -20.68
CA THR A 51 19.87 2.03 -21.06
C THR A 51 19.56 0.66 -20.44
N ASP A 52 18.44 0.53 -19.72
CA ASP A 52 18.01 -0.72 -19.06
C ASP A 52 17.51 -1.80 -20.03
N GLY A 53 16.97 -1.38 -21.18
CA GLY A 53 16.34 -2.23 -22.20
C GLY A 53 14.82 -2.09 -22.30
N SER A 54 14.13 -1.53 -21.30
CA SER A 54 12.67 -1.31 -21.36
C SER A 54 12.32 -0.29 -22.45
N TRP A 55 13.05 0.82 -22.55
CA TRP A 55 12.86 1.83 -23.61
C TRP A 55 12.98 1.23 -25.03
N THR A 56 13.90 0.29 -25.22
CA THR A 56 14.06 -0.45 -26.48
C THR A 56 12.91 -1.44 -26.72
N THR A 57 12.42 -2.07 -25.65
CA THR A 57 11.25 -2.97 -25.68
C THR A 57 9.99 -2.19 -26.09
N VAL A 58 9.75 -1.01 -25.51
CA VAL A 58 8.63 -0.11 -25.87
C VAL A 58 8.68 0.26 -27.36
N ILE A 59 9.85 0.69 -27.85
CA ILE A 59 10.06 1.02 -29.27
C ILE A 59 9.77 -0.17 -30.20
N ASN A 60 10.19 -1.38 -29.84
CA ASN A 60 10.01 -2.56 -30.69
C ASN A 60 8.58 -3.12 -30.64
N THR A 61 7.90 -3.04 -29.50
CA THR A 61 6.48 -3.38 -29.40
C THR A 61 5.61 -2.40 -30.19
N HIS A 62 5.87 -1.08 -30.11
CA HIS A 62 5.12 -0.10 -30.91
C HIS A 62 5.28 -0.30 -32.42
N LYS A 63 6.49 -0.63 -32.89
CA LYS A 63 6.73 -1.03 -34.30
C LYS A 63 5.95 -2.29 -34.72
N SER A 64 5.56 -3.13 -33.77
CA SER A 64 4.75 -4.33 -34.01
C SER A 64 3.25 -4.04 -34.02
N TYR A 65 2.81 -2.95 -33.38
CA TYR A 65 1.42 -2.48 -33.32
C TYR A 65 1.33 -0.97 -33.69
N PRO A 66 1.74 -0.56 -34.90
CA PRO A 66 1.87 0.86 -35.28
C PRO A 66 0.52 1.58 -35.44
N THR A 67 -0.58 0.84 -35.35
CA THR A 67 -1.97 1.31 -35.31
C THR A 67 -2.38 1.84 -33.93
N VAL A 68 -1.70 1.44 -32.86
CA VAL A 68 -2.04 1.78 -31.48
C VAL A 68 -1.22 3.00 -31.05
N PRO A 69 -1.86 4.15 -30.73
CA PRO A 69 -1.16 5.34 -30.26
C PRO A 69 -0.43 5.06 -28.95
N LEU A 70 0.75 5.69 -28.78
CA LEU A 70 1.58 5.47 -27.59
C LEU A 70 2.14 6.79 -27.05
N ILE A 71 1.86 7.05 -25.77
CA ILE A 71 2.53 8.07 -24.97
C ILE A 71 3.50 7.37 -24.01
N VAL A 72 4.68 7.95 -23.84
CA VAL A 72 5.62 7.63 -22.75
C VAL A 72 5.80 8.87 -21.89
N ILE A 73 5.60 8.74 -20.59
CA ILE A 73 5.99 9.73 -19.59
C ILE A 73 7.42 9.37 -19.16
N ALA A 74 8.35 10.29 -19.37
CA ALA A 74 9.73 10.16 -18.93
C ALA A 74 9.97 10.98 -17.66
N ASP A 75 10.70 10.42 -16.70
CA ASP A 75 11.23 11.13 -15.54
C ASP A 75 12.72 10.75 -15.32
N PRO A 76 13.66 11.72 -15.36
CA PRO A 76 15.05 11.52 -14.95
C PRO A 76 15.27 11.70 -13.44
N THR A 77 14.25 12.14 -12.68
CA THR A 77 14.30 12.25 -11.22
C THR A 77 13.04 11.62 -10.58
N THR A 78 12.31 12.41 -9.79
CA THR A 78 10.98 12.13 -9.21
C THR A 78 10.20 13.46 -9.12
N SER A 79 10.53 14.45 -9.96
CA SER A 79 10.19 15.87 -9.72
C SER A 79 10.40 16.85 -10.88
N GLY A 80 10.93 16.42 -12.03
CA GLY A 80 11.19 17.34 -13.15
C GLY A 80 12.26 16.88 -14.13
N ALA A 81 12.75 17.82 -14.94
CA ALA A 81 13.78 17.57 -15.94
C ALA A 81 15.18 17.24 -15.34
N GLY A 82 15.33 17.25 -14.02
CA GLY A 82 16.60 17.19 -13.30
C GLY A 82 17.29 18.56 -13.16
N SER A 83 18.49 18.56 -12.57
CA SER A 83 19.32 19.77 -12.41
C SER A 83 20.23 20.05 -13.62
N SER A 84 20.35 19.12 -14.55
CA SER A 84 21.11 19.24 -15.80
C SER A 84 20.65 18.19 -16.83
N SER A 85 21.06 18.35 -18.09
CA SER A 85 20.67 17.45 -19.18
C SER A 85 21.43 16.12 -19.17
N ASP A 86 20.69 15.00 -19.12
CA ASP A 86 21.23 13.64 -19.28
C ASP A 86 21.27 13.21 -20.76
N SER A 87 22.42 12.77 -21.24
CA SER A 87 22.63 12.38 -22.65
C SER A 87 21.94 11.07 -23.06
N ASN A 88 21.70 10.15 -22.11
CA ASN A 88 20.95 8.92 -22.35
C ASN A 88 19.46 9.23 -22.50
N PHE A 89 18.90 10.14 -21.70
CA PHE A 89 17.53 10.64 -21.90
C PHE A 89 17.39 11.38 -23.24
N VAL A 90 18.30 12.30 -23.58
CA VAL A 90 18.30 12.98 -24.90
C VAL A 90 18.31 11.96 -26.06
N THR A 91 19.06 10.86 -25.92
CA THR A 91 19.14 9.81 -26.95
C THR A 91 17.89 8.93 -26.99
N GLY A 92 17.41 8.47 -25.83
CA GLY A 92 16.22 7.61 -25.71
C GLY A 92 14.95 8.30 -26.18
N ILE A 93 14.74 9.55 -25.77
CA ILE A 93 13.56 10.36 -26.14
C ILE A 93 13.54 10.58 -27.66
N LYS A 94 14.69 10.92 -28.26
CA LYS A 94 14.83 11.07 -29.71
C LYS A 94 14.57 9.76 -30.46
N ASN A 95 14.99 8.61 -29.91
CA ASN A 95 14.73 7.30 -30.51
C ASN A 95 13.25 6.90 -30.45
N MET A 96 12.54 7.25 -29.37
CA MET A 96 11.08 7.08 -29.24
C MET A 96 10.32 7.97 -30.23
N GLN A 97 10.66 9.27 -30.28
CA GLN A 97 10.06 10.21 -31.24
C GLN A 97 10.30 9.77 -32.70
N ALA A 98 11.48 9.25 -33.03
CA ALA A 98 11.79 8.68 -34.34
C ALA A 98 11.04 7.38 -34.65
N ALA A 99 10.48 6.71 -33.65
CA ALA A 99 9.59 5.56 -33.79
C ALA A 99 8.09 5.93 -33.88
N GLY A 100 7.74 7.22 -33.78
CA GLY A 100 6.34 7.70 -33.78
C GLY A 100 5.72 7.87 -32.39
N ILE A 101 6.46 7.55 -31.33
CA ILE A 101 5.98 7.61 -29.94
C ILE A 101 5.98 9.05 -29.46
N THR A 102 4.89 9.46 -28.79
CA THR A 102 4.80 10.77 -28.14
C THR A 102 5.47 10.69 -26.77
N VAL A 103 6.49 11.51 -26.51
CA VAL A 103 7.16 11.52 -25.20
C VAL A 103 6.81 12.81 -24.46
N ILE A 104 6.35 12.69 -23.22
CA ILE A 104 6.03 13.83 -22.33
C ILE A 104 6.88 13.77 -21.06
N GLY A 105 7.27 14.94 -20.54
CA GLY A 105 8.14 15.07 -19.38
C GLY A 105 7.37 15.21 -18.06
N TYR A 106 7.79 14.48 -17.02
CA TYR A 106 7.22 14.56 -15.67
C TYR A 106 7.48 15.91 -14.99
N VAL A 107 6.46 16.49 -14.35
CA VAL A 107 6.56 17.68 -13.49
C VAL A 107 5.57 17.52 -12.32
N ASP A 108 6.04 17.36 -11.08
CA ASP A 108 5.18 17.42 -9.90
C ASP A 108 4.53 18.82 -9.76
N THR A 109 3.31 18.86 -9.22
CA THR A 109 2.62 20.12 -8.94
C THR A 109 2.21 20.30 -7.47
N VAL A 110 2.43 19.27 -6.63
CA VAL A 110 2.13 19.25 -5.20
C VAL A 110 0.69 19.72 -4.91
N TYR A 111 -0.26 19.25 -5.71
CA TYR A 111 -1.68 19.63 -5.66
C TYR A 111 -1.86 21.15 -5.74
N ALA A 112 -1.27 21.75 -6.79
CA ALA A 112 -1.10 23.19 -7.03
C ALA A 112 -0.26 23.96 -6.00
N GLY A 113 0.33 23.28 -5.01
CA GLY A 113 1.22 23.88 -4.01
C GLY A 113 2.61 24.27 -4.53
N ARG A 114 3.10 23.66 -5.63
CA ARG A 114 4.36 24.08 -6.28
C ARG A 114 4.17 25.44 -6.94
N SER A 115 5.09 26.38 -6.74
CA SER A 115 4.95 27.72 -7.34
C SER A 115 4.93 27.67 -8.88
N LEU A 116 4.10 28.54 -9.50
CA LEU A 116 4.03 28.69 -10.96
C LEU A 116 5.38 29.06 -11.60
N SER A 117 6.31 29.67 -10.85
CA SER A 117 7.66 29.98 -11.34
C SER A 117 8.54 28.72 -11.40
N SER A 118 8.55 27.91 -10.34
CA SER A 118 9.33 26.66 -10.31
C SER A 118 8.81 25.64 -11.33
N ALA A 119 7.49 25.43 -11.38
CA ALA A 119 6.89 24.52 -12.36
C ALA A 119 7.20 24.95 -13.82
N LYS A 120 7.13 26.26 -14.13
CA LYS A 120 7.51 26.77 -15.46
C LYS A 120 9.00 26.63 -15.76
N SER A 121 9.87 26.70 -14.75
CA SER A 121 11.30 26.44 -14.92
C SER A 121 11.54 25.02 -15.43
N ASP A 122 10.88 24.01 -14.86
CA ASP A 122 11.08 22.62 -15.28
C ASP A 122 10.39 22.28 -16.61
N ILE A 123 9.24 22.88 -16.92
CA ILE A 123 8.66 22.84 -18.28
C ILE A 123 9.66 23.41 -19.30
N ALA A 124 10.36 24.49 -18.97
CA ALA A 124 11.39 25.07 -19.83
C ALA A 124 12.64 24.20 -19.94
N ASN A 125 13.09 23.56 -18.85
CA ASN A 125 14.19 22.60 -18.86
C ASN A 125 13.87 21.38 -19.74
N TRP A 126 12.66 20.81 -19.60
CA TRP A 126 12.14 19.73 -20.45
C TRP A 126 12.17 20.07 -21.94
N TRP A 127 11.75 21.28 -22.30
CA TRP A 127 11.90 21.77 -23.67
C TRP A 127 13.36 21.92 -24.08
N ASN A 128 14.14 22.67 -23.31
CA ASN A 128 15.48 23.14 -23.66
C ASN A 128 16.52 22.03 -23.74
N TRP A 129 16.38 20.96 -22.96
CA TRP A 129 17.31 19.84 -22.92
C TRP A 129 16.83 18.68 -23.78
N TYR A 130 15.57 18.25 -23.61
CA TYR A 130 15.09 16.97 -24.14
C TYR A 130 14.16 17.09 -25.36
N ARG A 131 13.60 18.27 -25.66
CA ARG A 131 12.63 18.49 -26.76
C ARG A 131 11.44 17.52 -26.73
N VAL A 132 10.91 17.25 -25.53
CA VAL A 132 9.69 16.45 -25.36
C VAL A 132 8.48 17.07 -26.09
N ASN A 133 7.52 16.22 -26.45
CA ASN A 133 6.28 16.61 -27.13
C ASN A 133 5.28 17.30 -26.18
N GLY A 134 5.49 17.21 -24.86
CA GLY A 134 4.54 17.66 -23.85
C GLY A 134 5.00 17.49 -22.42
N ILE A 135 4.09 17.76 -21.48
CA ILE A 135 4.30 17.62 -20.03
C ILE A 135 3.22 16.72 -19.42
N PHE A 136 3.61 15.98 -18.40
CA PHE A 136 2.75 15.27 -17.46
C PHE A 136 2.81 16.00 -16.12
N PHE A 137 1.70 16.65 -15.74
CA PHE A 137 1.56 17.33 -14.44
C PHE A 137 1.11 16.32 -13.39
N ASP A 138 2.03 15.84 -12.58
CA ASP A 138 1.73 14.89 -11.52
C ASP A 138 1.31 15.58 -10.22
N GLU A 139 0.73 14.81 -9.30
CA GLU A 139 0.08 15.33 -8.09
C GLU A 139 -0.95 16.42 -8.41
N MET A 140 -1.72 16.26 -9.48
CA MET A 140 -2.69 17.25 -9.93
C MET A 140 -3.82 17.39 -8.91
N SER A 141 -4.10 18.63 -8.51
CA SER A 141 -5.24 18.95 -7.65
C SER A 141 -6.55 18.52 -8.30
N ASN A 142 -7.46 17.97 -7.49
CA ASN A 142 -8.87 17.81 -7.83
C ASN A 142 -9.78 18.78 -7.06
N PHE A 143 -9.20 19.84 -6.46
CA PHE A 143 -9.94 20.83 -5.68
C PHE A 143 -10.44 21.98 -6.56
N GLY A 144 -11.74 22.31 -6.49
CA GLY A 144 -12.33 23.38 -7.30
C GLY A 144 -11.79 24.76 -6.92
N GLY A 145 -11.12 25.44 -7.84
CA GLY A 145 -10.41 26.71 -7.63
C GLY A 145 -9.05 26.74 -8.34
N ASP A 146 -8.34 25.61 -8.43
CA ASP A 146 -6.98 25.56 -8.99
C ASP A 146 -6.95 25.41 -10.52
N GLU A 147 -8.09 25.41 -11.22
CA GLU A 147 -8.16 25.25 -12.68
C GLU A 147 -7.32 26.31 -13.44
N ASN A 148 -7.19 27.51 -12.85
CA ASN A 148 -6.36 28.59 -13.38
C ASN A 148 -4.85 28.29 -13.29
N TYR A 149 -4.42 27.46 -12.33
CA TYR A 149 -3.03 27.01 -12.21
C TYR A 149 -2.64 26.12 -13.39
N TYR A 150 -3.40 25.04 -13.63
CA TYR A 150 -3.11 24.06 -14.67
C TYR A 150 -3.28 24.64 -16.08
N SER A 151 -4.32 25.43 -16.32
CA SER A 151 -4.46 26.14 -17.59
C SER A 151 -3.33 27.16 -17.84
N THR A 152 -2.79 27.80 -16.80
CA THR A 152 -1.60 28.67 -16.88
C THR A 152 -0.31 27.89 -17.20
N LEU A 153 -0.12 26.69 -16.66
CA LEU A 153 1.01 25.82 -17.00
C LEU A 153 0.87 25.22 -18.40
N THR A 154 -0.32 24.78 -18.79
CA THR A 154 -0.63 24.32 -20.14
C THR A 154 -0.35 25.41 -21.17
N ALA A 155 -0.88 26.62 -20.98
CA ALA A 155 -0.62 27.74 -21.89
C ALA A 155 0.89 28.04 -22.04
N TYR A 156 1.66 27.92 -20.96
CA TYR A 156 3.12 28.05 -21.00
C TYR A 156 3.80 26.92 -21.79
N ALA A 157 3.48 25.65 -21.52
CA ALA A 157 4.02 24.52 -22.27
C ALA A 157 3.73 24.62 -23.78
N LYS A 158 2.48 24.93 -24.16
CA LYS A 158 2.12 25.15 -25.58
C LYS A 158 2.90 26.33 -26.20
N SER A 159 3.18 27.39 -25.43
CA SER A 159 3.92 28.57 -25.91
C SER A 159 5.39 28.31 -26.25
N LEU A 160 6.00 27.27 -25.65
CA LEU A 160 7.35 26.83 -26.02
C LEU A 160 7.37 26.04 -27.34
N GLY A 161 6.21 25.53 -27.78
CA GLY A 161 6.05 24.68 -28.96
C GLY A 161 5.64 23.24 -28.66
N MET A 162 5.39 22.88 -27.40
CA MET A 162 4.90 21.55 -27.05
C MET A 162 3.46 21.33 -27.53
N THR A 163 3.17 20.11 -27.98
CA THR A 163 1.85 19.75 -28.53
C THR A 163 0.90 19.16 -27.49
N TYR A 164 1.42 18.52 -26.43
CA TYR A 164 0.61 17.76 -25.47
C TYR A 164 0.78 18.24 -24.02
N THR A 165 -0.28 18.11 -23.22
CA THR A 165 -0.27 18.25 -21.77
C THR A 165 -1.26 17.25 -21.16
N MET A 166 -0.76 16.38 -20.29
CA MET A 166 -1.56 15.51 -19.44
C MET A 166 -1.43 16.00 -18.00
N GLY A 167 -2.46 15.79 -17.17
CA GLY A 167 -2.35 15.92 -15.72
C GLY A 167 -2.85 14.65 -15.03
N ASN A 168 -2.32 14.35 -13.85
CA ASN A 168 -2.67 13.14 -13.10
C ASN A 168 -3.19 13.48 -11.71
N ALA A 169 -4.50 13.34 -11.55
CA ALA A 169 -5.15 13.53 -10.25
C ALA A 169 -5.26 12.20 -9.48
N GLY A 170 -4.98 11.06 -10.10
CA GLY A 170 -5.20 9.71 -9.56
C GLY A 170 -6.65 9.35 -9.21
N THR A 171 -7.58 10.31 -9.30
CA THR A 171 -8.98 10.19 -8.87
C THR A 171 -9.88 11.16 -9.65
N THR A 172 -11.18 11.15 -9.36
CA THR A 172 -12.15 12.01 -10.04
C THR A 172 -11.97 13.49 -9.76
N ILE A 173 -12.15 14.29 -10.81
CA ILE A 173 -12.04 15.74 -10.84
C ILE A 173 -13.41 16.43 -10.94
N PRO A 174 -13.56 17.67 -10.44
CA PRO A 174 -14.65 18.56 -10.80
C PRO A 174 -14.65 18.82 -12.31
N THR A 175 -15.81 18.85 -12.96
CA THR A 175 -15.90 18.98 -14.42
C THR A 175 -15.35 20.29 -14.99
N SER A 176 -15.15 21.30 -14.14
CA SER A 176 -14.45 22.56 -14.45
C SER A 176 -12.99 22.37 -14.86
N TYR A 177 -12.33 21.28 -14.42
CA TYR A 177 -10.96 20.96 -14.82
C TYR A 177 -10.83 20.49 -16.27
N ILE A 178 -11.91 20.03 -16.90
CA ILE A 178 -11.87 19.41 -18.23
C ILE A 178 -11.53 20.47 -19.29
N GLY A 179 -10.33 20.37 -19.88
CA GLY A 179 -9.77 21.36 -20.80
C GLY A 179 -8.73 22.30 -20.19
N THR A 180 -8.38 22.16 -18.91
CA THR A 180 -7.18 22.80 -18.32
C THR A 180 -5.87 22.16 -18.81
N VAL A 181 -5.95 20.89 -19.20
CA VAL A 181 -4.96 20.03 -19.87
C VAL A 181 -5.68 19.26 -20.98
N ASP A 182 -4.97 18.62 -21.92
CA ASP A 182 -5.62 17.85 -23.01
C ASP A 182 -6.25 16.54 -22.50
N THR A 183 -5.64 15.91 -21.48
CA THR A 183 -6.11 14.67 -20.84
C THR A 183 -5.83 14.70 -19.34
N ILE A 184 -6.78 14.19 -18.54
CA ILE A 184 -6.61 13.98 -17.10
C ILE A 184 -6.61 12.47 -16.81
N CYS A 185 -5.60 11.97 -16.11
CA CYS A 185 -5.68 10.66 -15.46
C CYS A 185 -6.59 10.77 -14.23
N VAL A 186 -7.70 10.03 -14.26
CA VAL A 186 -8.83 10.11 -13.30
C VAL A 186 -8.98 8.87 -12.42
N TYR A 187 -8.04 7.94 -12.53
CA TYR A 187 -7.92 6.74 -11.70
C TYR A 187 -6.48 6.25 -11.73
N GLU A 188 -5.84 6.20 -10.57
CA GLU A 188 -4.55 5.55 -10.34
C GLU A 188 -4.69 4.65 -9.09
N SER A 189 -4.69 3.33 -9.29
CA SER A 189 -4.92 2.41 -8.16
C SER A 189 -4.51 0.96 -8.42
N ALA A 190 -4.44 0.23 -7.30
CA ALA A 190 -4.31 -1.22 -7.31
C ALA A 190 -5.62 -1.87 -7.78
N GLY A 191 -5.55 -2.66 -8.85
CA GLY A 191 -6.71 -3.28 -9.51
C GLY A 191 -7.18 -2.49 -10.74
N LEU A 192 -8.32 -2.92 -11.29
CA LEU A 192 -8.95 -2.29 -12.45
C LEU A 192 -10.11 -1.38 -12.00
N PRO A 193 -10.33 -0.22 -12.63
CA PRO A 193 -11.50 0.61 -12.37
C PRO A 193 -12.78 -0.10 -12.80
N SER A 194 -13.93 0.23 -12.22
CA SER A 194 -15.20 -0.27 -12.75
C SER A 194 -15.57 0.43 -14.06
N LEU A 195 -16.20 -0.30 -14.99
CA LEU A 195 -16.68 0.30 -16.25
C LEU A 195 -17.74 1.38 -15.99
N SER A 196 -18.55 1.23 -14.93
CA SER A 196 -19.51 2.25 -14.50
C SER A 196 -18.84 3.52 -13.97
N LEU A 197 -17.70 3.42 -13.27
CA LEU A 197 -16.91 4.58 -12.88
C LEU A 197 -16.42 5.34 -14.11
N LEU A 198 -15.73 4.67 -15.04
CA LEU A 198 -15.21 5.30 -16.26
C LEU A 198 -16.34 5.92 -17.11
N GLN A 199 -17.47 5.21 -17.26
CA GLN A 199 -18.64 5.72 -17.97
C GLN A 199 -19.24 6.97 -17.28
N SER A 200 -19.29 7.00 -15.94
CA SER A 200 -19.82 8.15 -15.19
C SER A 200 -18.96 9.41 -15.36
N ILE A 201 -17.63 9.26 -15.42
CA ILE A 201 -16.68 10.36 -15.62
C ILE A 201 -16.71 10.85 -17.07
N GLN A 202 -16.76 9.92 -18.04
CA GLN A 202 -16.78 10.25 -19.46
C GLN A 202 -18.11 10.88 -19.92
N SER A 203 -19.20 10.67 -19.17
CA SER A 203 -20.55 11.15 -19.51
C SER A 203 -20.59 12.64 -19.84
N GLY A 204 -20.96 12.96 -21.09
CA GLY A 204 -21.04 14.33 -21.60
C GLY A 204 -19.73 14.89 -22.21
N TYR A 205 -18.62 14.16 -22.13
CA TYR A 205 -17.29 14.60 -22.59
C TYR A 205 -16.65 13.59 -23.55
N SER A 206 -15.57 13.98 -24.23
CA SER A 206 -14.82 13.07 -25.11
C SER A 206 -13.95 12.12 -24.28
N LYS A 207 -13.88 10.84 -24.66
CA LYS A 207 -12.96 9.87 -24.02
C LYS A 207 -11.50 10.33 -24.05
N SER A 208 -11.10 11.10 -25.06
CA SER A 208 -9.75 11.70 -25.17
C SER A 208 -9.34 12.54 -23.96
N ASN A 209 -10.32 13.06 -23.21
CA ASN A 209 -10.08 13.91 -22.06
C ASN A 209 -9.65 13.08 -20.82
N PHE A 210 -9.72 11.75 -20.87
CA PHE A 210 -9.53 10.86 -19.73
C PHE A 210 -8.52 9.75 -19.98
N ALA A 211 -7.71 9.49 -18.96
CA ALA A 211 -6.81 8.35 -18.85
C ALA A 211 -7.05 7.59 -17.53
N TYR A 212 -6.55 6.35 -17.45
CA TYR A 212 -6.38 5.65 -16.18
C TYR A 212 -5.08 4.84 -16.15
N LEU A 213 -4.53 4.69 -14.95
CA LEU A 213 -3.37 3.86 -14.63
C LEU A 213 -3.81 2.78 -13.63
N ALA A 214 -3.61 1.51 -13.96
CA ALA A 214 -4.05 0.37 -13.15
C ALA A 214 -2.83 -0.50 -12.81
N TYR A 215 -2.51 -0.67 -11.53
CA TYR A 215 -1.36 -1.45 -11.07
C TYR A 215 -1.79 -2.65 -10.21
N SER A 216 -0.85 -3.55 -9.87
CA SER A 216 -1.09 -4.84 -9.21
C SER A 216 -2.08 -5.77 -9.95
N VAL A 217 -2.29 -5.57 -11.25
CA VAL A 217 -3.21 -6.37 -12.07
C VAL A 217 -2.48 -7.62 -12.56
N SER A 218 -2.57 -8.70 -11.80
CA SER A 218 -1.75 -9.92 -12.02
C SER A 218 -1.93 -10.58 -13.38
N THR A 219 -3.07 -10.41 -14.05
CA THR A 219 -3.33 -10.89 -15.42
C THR A 219 -4.18 -9.90 -16.22
N LEU A 220 -3.83 -9.72 -17.50
CA LEU A 220 -4.55 -8.82 -18.40
C LEU A 220 -5.91 -9.39 -18.83
N SER A 221 -6.98 -8.66 -18.55
CA SER A 221 -8.32 -8.95 -19.07
C SER A 221 -8.57 -8.16 -20.36
N LYS A 222 -8.25 -8.74 -21.52
CA LYS A 222 -8.45 -8.10 -22.84
C LYS A 222 -9.90 -7.65 -23.07
N THR A 223 -10.87 -8.40 -22.55
CA THR A 223 -12.30 -8.04 -22.62
C THR A 223 -12.62 -6.79 -21.79
N PHE A 224 -11.98 -6.63 -20.63
CA PHE A 224 -12.10 -5.40 -19.85
C PHE A 224 -11.46 -4.22 -20.57
N GLU A 225 -10.24 -4.39 -21.07
CA GLU A 225 -9.46 -3.36 -21.76
C GLU A 225 -10.17 -2.85 -23.03
N ALA A 226 -10.68 -3.76 -23.86
CA ALA A 226 -11.51 -3.41 -25.01
C ALA A 226 -12.78 -2.64 -24.59
N SER A 227 -13.37 -2.98 -23.44
CA SER A 227 -14.56 -2.29 -22.90
C SER A 227 -14.22 -0.90 -22.34
N SER A 228 -13.14 -0.77 -21.57
CA SER A 228 -12.68 0.50 -20.97
C SER A 228 -12.20 1.50 -22.02
N SER A 229 -11.69 1.02 -23.15
CA SER A 229 -11.35 1.84 -24.33
C SER A 229 -12.54 2.63 -24.92
N SER A 230 -13.78 2.29 -24.55
CA SER A 230 -14.96 3.11 -24.91
C SER A 230 -15.04 4.41 -24.11
N TYR A 231 -14.46 4.46 -22.91
CA TYR A 231 -14.61 5.54 -21.94
C TYR A 231 -13.31 6.33 -21.70
N ALA A 232 -12.14 5.68 -21.83
CA ALA A 232 -10.83 6.32 -21.72
C ALA A 232 -10.12 6.36 -23.09
N GLY A 233 -9.52 7.51 -23.41
CA GLY A 233 -8.71 7.72 -24.62
C GLY A 233 -7.30 7.18 -24.48
N TRP A 234 -6.82 7.04 -23.25
CA TRP A 234 -5.54 6.44 -22.89
C TRP A 234 -5.70 5.50 -21.70
N LEU A 235 -4.92 4.43 -21.65
CA LEU A 235 -4.89 3.52 -20.51
C LEU A 235 -3.49 2.92 -20.29
N TYR A 236 -3.26 2.36 -19.12
CA TYR A 236 -2.14 1.46 -18.84
C TYR A 236 -2.51 0.50 -17.73
N ILE A 237 -2.17 -0.77 -17.91
CA ILE A 237 -2.48 -1.87 -16.99
C ILE A 237 -1.17 -2.62 -16.72
N THR A 238 -0.70 -2.64 -15.48
CA THR A 238 0.52 -3.34 -15.08
C THR A 238 0.29 -4.38 -13.98
N ASN A 239 1.03 -5.48 -14.07
CA ASN A 239 1.15 -6.47 -13.01
C ASN A 239 2.13 -6.05 -11.90
N ASP A 240 2.83 -4.93 -12.09
CA ASP A 240 3.78 -4.38 -11.12
C ASP A 240 3.06 -3.69 -9.95
N GLY A 241 3.73 -3.50 -8.82
CA GLY A 241 3.06 -3.08 -7.58
C GLY A 241 4.02 -2.81 -6.41
N GLY A 242 3.46 -2.31 -5.31
CA GLY A 242 4.24 -1.89 -4.15
C GLY A 242 4.55 -0.40 -4.20
N GLY A 243 5.81 -0.01 -3.94
CA GLY A 243 6.19 1.39 -3.75
C GLY A 243 6.34 2.23 -5.02
N ASN A 244 6.58 1.60 -6.18
CA ASN A 244 6.75 2.27 -7.46
C ASN A 244 6.36 1.32 -8.62
N PRO A 245 5.08 1.18 -8.98
CA PRO A 245 4.62 0.27 -10.05
C PRO A 245 5.01 0.70 -11.48
N TRP A 246 5.93 1.66 -11.59
CA TRP A 246 6.33 2.36 -12.82
C TRP A 246 7.79 2.10 -13.21
N ASP A 247 8.54 1.29 -12.44
CA ASP A 247 9.90 0.86 -12.78
C ASP A 247 9.98 -0.43 -13.61
N THR A 248 8.87 -1.17 -13.76
CA THR A 248 8.85 -2.42 -14.54
C THR A 248 7.69 -2.44 -15.56
N LEU A 249 8.02 -2.78 -16.81
CA LEU A 249 7.00 -3.00 -17.85
C LEU A 249 6.16 -4.26 -17.55
N PRO A 250 4.84 -4.25 -17.81
CA PRO A 250 4.00 -5.43 -17.64
C PRO A 250 4.52 -6.62 -18.45
N THR A 251 4.52 -7.80 -17.81
CA THR A 251 4.87 -9.08 -18.44
C THR A 251 3.96 -9.44 -19.63
N TYR A 252 2.85 -8.73 -19.78
CA TYR A 252 1.87 -8.85 -20.86
C TYR A 252 1.72 -7.57 -21.71
N PHE A 253 2.66 -6.61 -21.66
CA PHE A 253 2.59 -5.33 -22.39
C PHE A 253 2.32 -5.50 -23.91
N SER A 254 2.90 -6.51 -24.57
CA SER A 254 2.60 -6.81 -25.98
C SER A 254 1.18 -7.32 -26.20
N SER A 255 0.54 -7.90 -25.19
CA SER A 255 -0.86 -8.36 -25.23
C SER A 255 -1.88 -7.26 -25.00
N GLU A 256 -1.49 -6.18 -24.31
CA GLU A 256 -2.23 -4.93 -24.11
C GLU A 256 -2.28 -4.16 -25.44
N MET A 257 -1.11 -3.87 -26.02
CA MET A 257 -1.02 -3.33 -27.39
C MET A 257 -1.78 -4.18 -28.43
N ALA A 258 -1.75 -5.52 -28.31
CA ALA A 258 -2.52 -6.41 -29.19
C ALA A 258 -4.04 -6.49 -28.89
N ALA A 259 -4.53 -5.94 -27.79
CA ALA A 259 -5.97 -5.86 -27.48
C ALA A 259 -6.61 -4.59 -28.07
N LEU A 260 -5.82 -3.53 -28.25
CA LEU A 260 -6.26 -2.27 -28.87
C LEU A 260 -6.04 -2.21 -30.39
N ASP A 261 -5.26 -3.11 -30.99
CA ASP A 261 -5.02 -3.14 -32.44
C ASP A 261 -6.25 -3.64 -33.24
N PRO A 262 -6.90 -2.79 -34.06
CA PRO A 262 -8.05 -3.19 -34.87
C PRO A 262 -7.71 -4.19 -35.98
N VAL A 263 -6.44 -4.41 -36.32
CA VAL A 263 -6.05 -5.41 -37.34
C VAL A 263 -6.24 -6.84 -36.79
N ALA A 264 -6.13 -7.05 -35.48
CA ALA A 264 -6.23 -8.36 -34.83
C ALA A 264 -7.63 -9.01 -34.91
N THR A 265 -8.69 -8.27 -35.25
CA THR A 265 -10.08 -8.74 -35.23
C THR A 265 -10.63 -9.23 -36.59
N SER A 266 -9.80 -9.33 -37.64
CA SER A 266 -10.25 -9.68 -39.01
C SER A 266 -9.77 -11.05 -39.55
N SER A 267 -9.87 -12.11 -38.75
CA SER A 267 -9.95 -13.50 -39.25
C SER A 267 -10.56 -14.41 -38.15
N THR A 268 -11.39 -15.43 -38.41
CA THR A 268 -11.93 -15.98 -39.67
C THR A 268 -13.39 -16.42 -39.48
N THR A 269 -14.30 -16.03 -40.38
CA THR A 269 -15.67 -16.56 -40.44
C THR A 269 -15.79 -17.54 -41.60
N THR A 270 -15.69 -18.86 -41.34
CA THR A 270 -16.06 -19.88 -42.35
C THR A 270 -16.62 -21.16 -41.72
N THR A 271 -17.91 -21.34 -41.98
CA THR A 271 -18.73 -22.56 -42.11
C THR A 271 -18.10 -23.95 -41.86
N THR A 272 -18.80 -24.75 -41.05
CA THR A 272 -18.61 -26.20 -40.86
C THR A 272 -18.83 -27.01 -42.14
N THR A 273 -17.92 -27.92 -42.51
CA THR A 273 -18.25 -29.11 -43.33
C THR A 273 -17.31 -30.27 -43.03
N THR A 274 -17.83 -31.51 -43.09
CA THR A 274 -17.12 -32.72 -42.68
C THR A 274 -16.63 -33.53 -43.87
N SER A 275 -15.37 -34.00 -43.87
CA SER A 275 -14.96 -35.35 -44.33
C SER A 275 -13.47 -35.63 -44.12
N SER A 276 -13.12 -36.91 -44.12
CA SER A 276 -11.79 -37.45 -43.79
C SER A 276 -10.87 -37.62 -45.00
N THR A 277 -9.56 -37.59 -44.76
CA THR A 277 -8.62 -38.70 -45.05
C THR A 277 -7.31 -38.43 -44.31
N ALA A 278 -6.68 -39.47 -43.76
CA ALA A 278 -5.44 -39.35 -42.99
C ALA A 278 -4.19 -39.66 -43.83
N THR A 279 -3.02 -39.17 -43.40
CA THR A 279 -1.78 -39.99 -43.24
C THR A 279 -0.76 -39.23 -42.37
N THR A 280 -0.33 -39.89 -41.30
CA THR A 280 0.81 -39.61 -40.38
C THR A 280 1.59 -38.29 -40.45
N SER A 281 1.59 -37.56 -39.33
CA SER A 281 2.81 -36.95 -38.76
C SER A 281 2.80 -37.09 -37.23
N THR A 282 3.96 -36.95 -36.59
CA THR A 282 4.22 -37.23 -35.17
C THR A 282 3.38 -36.41 -34.19
N SER A 283 2.91 -37.04 -33.12
CA SER A 283 2.13 -36.41 -32.06
C SER A 283 2.92 -35.37 -31.25
N THR A 284 2.56 -34.09 -31.37
CA THR A 284 2.80 -33.09 -30.33
C THR A 284 1.96 -33.42 -29.09
N GLY A 285 2.59 -33.41 -27.91
CA GLY A 285 1.91 -33.70 -26.64
C GLY A 285 0.91 -32.62 -26.25
N SER A 286 -0.11 -32.99 -25.47
CA SER A 286 -1.11 -32.05 -24.95
C SER A 286 -0.46 -30.98 -24.07
N THR A 287 -0.93 -29.73 -24.22
CA THR A 287 -0.52 -28.60 -23.39
C THR A 287 -0.81 -28.89 -21.92
N ALA A 288 0.18 -28.65 -21.06
CA ALA A 288 0.10 -28.83 -19.61
C ALA A 288 0.62 -27.58 -18.87
N SER A 289 0.31 -27.49 -17.58
CA SER A 289 0.90 -26.50 -16.67
C SER A 289 1.77 -27.17 -15.61
N LEU A 290 2.95 -26.58 -15.37
CA LEU A 290 3.85 -26.96 -14.29
C LEU A 290 3.93 -25.81 -13.30
N SER A 291 3.33 -25.99 -12.11
CA SER A 291 3.54 -25.12 -10.97
C SER A 291 4.79 -25.53 -10.19
N ILE A 292 5.51 -24.55 -9.69
CA ILE A 292 6.76 -24.68 -8.93
C ILE A 292 6.59 -23.84 -7.67
N SER A 293 6.70 -24.45 -6.50
CA SER A 293 6.54 -23.80 -5.20
C SER A 293 7.62 -24.21 -4.21
N THR A 294 7.67 -23.54 -3.07
CA THR A 294 8.58 -23.86 -1.95
C THR A 294 7.81 -23.99 -0.65
N VAL A 295 8.28 -24.85 0.25
CA VAL A 295 7.69 -25.09 1.57
C VAL A 295 8.75 -25.23 2.66
N ASP A 296 8.38 -24.92 3.90
CA ASP A 296 9.20 -25.22 5.08
C ASP A 296 9.10 -26.71 5.47
N ALA A 297 9.83 -27.11 6.53
CA ALA A 297 9.78 -28.47 7.08
C ALA A 297 8.41 -28.84 7.71
N SER A 298 7.51 -27.87 7.90
CA SER A 298 6.13 -28.03 8.38
C SER A 298 5.09 -28.02 7.24
N ASN A 299 5.56 -28.07 5.98
CA ASN A 299 4.76 -27.96 4.76
C ASN A 299 3.91 -26.66 4.68
N GLN A 300 4.35 -25.58 5.30
CA GLN A 300 3.81 -24.23 5.10
C GLN A 300 4.45 -23.60 3.86
N ALA A 301 3.66 -22.83 3.10
CA ALA A 301 4.13 -22.21 1.87
C ALA A 301 5.20 -21.13 2.14
N LEU A 302 6.33 -21.23 1.45
CA LEU A 302 7.38 -20.22 1.39
C LEU A 302 7.42 -19.62 -0.03
N THR A 303 7.62 -18.32 -0.12
CA THR A 303 7.63 -17.56 -1.39
C THR A 303 8.92 -16.75 -1.53
N GLY A 304 9.23 -16.31 -2.75
CA GLY A 304 10.41 -15.49 -3.03
C GLY A 304 11.72 -16.26 -3.23
N PHE A 305 11.70 -17.58 -3.40
CA PHE A 305 12.92 -18.37 -3.67
C PHE A 305 13.21 -18.45 -5.17
N TYR A 306 14.47 -18.25 -5.55
CA TYR A 306 14.89 -18.09 -6.94
C TYR A 306 14.89 -19.43 -7.70
N ILE A 307 14.15 -19.47 -8.82
CA ILE A 307 14.10 -20.60 -9.75
C ILE A 307 15.16 -20.34 -10.83
N GLN A 308 16.35 -20.90 -10.61
CA GLN A 308 17.51 -20.72 -11.49
C GLN A 308 17.23 -21.27 -12.89
N THR A 309 16.68 -22.47 -12.99
CA THR A 309 16.37 -23.13 -14.27
C THR A 309 15.10 -23.98 -14.23
N VAL A 310 14.40 -23.97 -15.35
CA VAL A 310 13.40 -24.96 -15.77
C VAL A 310 13.82 -25.42 -17.17
N GLN A 311 14.54 -26.54 -17.23
CA GLN A 311 15.01 -27.16 -18.46
C GLN A 311 13.99 -28.19 -18.93
N ASP A 312 13.49 -28.05 -20.15
CA ASP A 312 12.89 -29.15 -20.90
C ASP A 312 14.03 -30.00 -21.47
N ASN A 313 14.21 -31.20 -20.93
CA ASN A 313 15.26 -32.14 -21.36
C ASN A 313 14.89 -32.81 -22.70
N THR A 314 13.61 -32.78 -23.10
CA THR A 314 13.09 -33.43 -24.32
C THR A 314 13.13 -32.47 -25.51
N ALA A 315 12.76 -31.21 -25.31
CA ALA A 315 12.85 -30.15 -26.32
C ALA A 315 14.22 -29.44 -26.34
N GLY A 316 15.06 -29.60 -25.30
CA GLY A 316 16.35 -28.94 -25.16
C GLY A 316 16.28 -27.46 -24.74
N THR A 317 15.08 -26.91 -24.53
CA THR A 317 14.85 -25.50 -24.18
C THR A 317 14.88 -25.26 -22.67
N SER A 318 15.56 -24.20 -22.23
CA SER A 318 15.57 -23.75 -20.84
C SER A 318 14.87 -22.41 -20.64
N THR A 319 14.18 -22.26 -19.52
CA THR A 319 13.75 -20.97 -18.95
C THR A 319 14.27 -20.85 -17.51
N GLY A 320 14.11 -19.70 -16.86
CA GLY A 320 14.64 -19.43 -15.52
C GLY A 320 14.54 -17.96 -15.16
N GLY A 321 15.09 -17.55 -14.03
CA GLY A 321 15.04 -16.16 -13.56
C GLY A 321 13.71 -15.78 -12.89
N TYR A 322 12.97 -16.76 -12.36
CA TYR A 322 11.70 -16.55 -11.68
C TYR A 322 11.87 -16.67 -10.16
N TYR A 323 10.81 -16.34 -9.41
CA TYR A 323 10.72 -16.63 -7.98
C TYR A 323 9.47 -17.47 -7.69
N THR A 324 9.51 -18.28 -6.63
CA THR A 324 8.37 -19.11 -6.21
C THR A 324 7.26 -18.30 -5.52
N PRO A 325 5.98 -18.69 -5.66
CA PRO A 325 5.47 -19.73 -6.55
C PRO A 325 5.34 -19.25 -8.00
N LYS A 326 5.68 -20.10 -8.97
CA LYS A 326 5.58 -19.80 -10.40
C LYS A 326 4.92 -20.96 -11.13
N THR A 327 3.96 -20.66 -12.02
CA THR A 327 3.47 -21.61 -13.01
C THR A 327 4.07 -21.28 -14.38
N VAL A 328 4.49 -22.32 -15.11
CA VAL A 328 4.95 -22.25 -16.50
C VAL A 328 4.10 -23.16 -17.39
N GLY A 329 4.04 -22.84 -18.69
CA GLY A 329 3.51 -23.75 -19.69
C GLY A 329 4.52 -24.87 -19.96
N ALA A 330 4.02 -26.10 -20.14
CA ALA A 330 4.82 -27.31 -20.35
C ALA A 330 4.07 -28.29 -21.27
N VAL A 331 4.72 -29.39 -21.65
CA VAL A 331 4.15 -30.42 -22.54
C VAL A 331 4.04 -31.75 -21.82
N ALA A 332 2.85 -32.37 -21.85
CA ALA A 332 2.67 -33.72 -21.31
C ALA A 332 3.47 -34.74 -22.15
N GLY A 333 4.26 -35.57 -21.46
CA GLY A 333 5.19 -36.55 -22.04
C GLY A 333 6.66 -36.12 -22.03
N HIS A 334 6.97 -34.84 -21.82
CA HIS A 334 8.35 -34.35 -21.79
C HIS A 334 9.03 -34.57 -20.43
N SER A 335 10.36 -34.72 -20.44
CA SER A 335 11.18 -34.71 -19.23
C SER A 335 11.63 -33.30 -18.88
N TYR A 336 11.55 -32.94 -17.60
CA TYR A 336 11.97 -31.65 -17.07
C TYR A 336 12.99 -31.79 -15.95
N SER A 337 13.91 -30.83 -15.86
CA SER A 337 14.78 -30.60 -14.71
C SER A 337 14.56 -29.17 -14.19
N VAL A 338 14.17 -29.04 -12.92
CA VAL A 338 13.89 -27.75 -12.25
C VAL A 338 14.91 -27.53 -11.15
N THR A 339 15.54 -26.36 -11.09
CA THR A 339 16.52 -25.98 -10.07
C THR A 339 16.06 -24.76 -9.29
N VAL A 340 16.12 -24.83 -7.96
CA VAL A 340 15.86 -23.74 -7.03
C VAL A 340 17.09 -23.53 -6.16
N ASP A 341 17.48 -22.28 -5.96
CA ASP A 341 18.72 -21.90 -5.26
C ASP A 341 18.53 -21.69 -3.75
N ASP A 342 19.60 -21.91 -2.98
CA ASP A 342 19.64 -21.68 -1.54
C ASP A 342 19.65 -20.17 -1.23
N TYR A 343 18.88 -19.72 -0.23
CA TYR A 343 18.75 -18.28 0.07
C TYR A 343 18.45 -17.98 1.55
N GLY A 344 18.98 -16.87 2.07
CA GLY A 344 18.62 -16.35 3.39
C GLY A 344 18.95 -17.26 4.58
N GLY A 345 19.88 -18.20 4.42
CA GLY A 345 20.19 -19.25 5.42
C GLY A 345 19.32 -20.51 5.31
N TYR A 346 18.34 -20.54 4.40
CA TYR A 346 17.58 -21.73 4.04
C TYR A 346 18.24 -22.46 2.87
N ASN A 347 18.29 -23.78 2.97
CA ASN A 347 18.89 -24.70 1.99
C ASN A 347 17.79 -25.59 1.43
N VAL A 348 17.79 -25.83 0.12
CA VAL A 348 16.89 -26.77 -0.55
C VAL A 348 17.34 -28.20 -0.25
N VAL A 349 16.47 -28.97 0.41
CA VAL A 349 16.78 -30.32 0.94
C VAL A 349 15.97 -31.44 0.30
N GLY A 350 14.95 -31.13 -0.51
CA GLY A 350 14.17 -32.13 -1.23
C GLY A 350 13.13 -31.53 -2.17
N ALA A 351 12.45 -32.39 -2.94
CA ALA A 351 11.29 -32.04 -3.75
C ALA A 351 10.22 -33.16 -3.69
N ASN A 352 8.94 -32.83 -3.85
CA ASN A 352 7.83 -33.79 -3.82
C ASN A 352 7.67 -34.63 -5.10
N ILE A 353 8.31 -34.24 -6.22
CA ILE A 353 8.21 -34.88 -7.53
C ILE A 353 9.62 -35.07 -8.11
N GLY A 354 9.88 -36.26 -8.65
CA GLY A 354 11.11 -36.58 -9.38
C GLY A 354 12.28 -37.07 -8.53
N THR A 355 13.42 -37.24 -9.18
CA THR A 355 14.71 -37.52 -8.53
C THR A 355 15.36 -36.21 -8.15
N PHE A 356 15.62 -36.00 -6.85
CA PHE A 356 16.23 -34.79 -6.31
C PHE A 356 17.75 -34.98 -6.09
N ALA A 357 18.53 -33.95 -6.45
CA ALA A 357 19.95 -33.85 -6.15
C ALA A 357 20.32 -32.40 -5.80
N ARG A 358 21.22 -32.19 -4.83
CA ARG A 358 21.77 -30.86 -4.56
C ARG A 358 22.87 -30.50 -5.57
N THR A 359 22.85 -29.27 -6.06
CA THR A 359 23.85 -28.71 -6.96
C THR A 359 24.85 -27.86 -6.18
N SER A 360 26.13 -27.95 -6.57
CA SER A 360 27.25 -27.22 -5.95
C SER A 360 27.82 -26.10 -6.84
N ALA A 361 27.23 -25.88 -8.01
CA ALA A 361 27.54 -24.73 -8.87
C ALA A 361 26.80 -23.48 -8.38
N ASN A 362 27.42 -22.30 -8.58
CA ASN A 362 26.79 -20.97 -8.46
C ASN A 362 26.01 -20.69 -7.15
N GLY A 363 26.54 -21.11 -6.00
CA GLY A 363 26.06 -20.68 -4.66
C GLY A 363 25.40 -21.78 -3.83
N GLY A 364 24.90 -22.83 -4.48
CA GLY A 364 24.22 -23.95 -3.82
C GLY A 364 22.70 -23.93 -4.09
N GLY A 365 22.14 -25.11 -4.32
CA GLY A 365 20.72 -25.27 -4.59
C GLY A 365 20.29 -26.73 -4.68
N GLY A 366 19.08 -26.95 -5.18
CA GLY A 366 18.49 -28.26 -5.39
C GLY A 366 17.82 -28.39 -6.75
N THR A 367 18.21 -29.40 -7.53
CA THR A 367 17.60 -29.77 -8.80
C THR A 367 16.73 -31.01 -8.64
N ALA A 368 15.54 -31.01 -9.25
CA ALA A 368 14.65 -32.16 -9.34
C ALA A 368 14.32 -32.49 -10.80
N THR A 369 14.48 -33.75 -11.19
CA THR A 369 14.27 -34.23 -12.57
C THR A 369 13.17 -35.28 -12.64
N PHE A 370 12.24 -35.13 -13.58
CA PHE A 370 11.06 -35.99 -13.75
C PHE A 370 10.56 -36.03 -15.20
N THR A 371 9.48 -36.77 -15.45
CA THR A 371 8.69 -36.73 -16.70
C THR A 371 7.28 -36.24 -16.37
N LEU A 372 6.82 -35.20 -17.06
CA LEU A 372 5.51 -34.59 -16.83
C LEU A 372 4.42 -35.42 -17.52
N GLN A 373 3.34 -35.77 -16.82
CA GLN A 373 2.25 -36.61 -17.34
C GLN A 373 0.93 -35.85 -17.55
N GLY A 374 0.92 -34.54 -17.31
CA GLY A 374 -0.25 -33.67 -17.26
C GLY A 374 0.03 -32.47 -16.35
N ASN A 375 -0.99 -31.74 -15.90
CA ASN A 375 -0.79 -30.61 -14.98
C ASN A 375 -0.22 -31.09 -13.64
N ALA A 376 0.82 -30.44 -13.12
CA ALA A 376 1.51 -30.84 -11.90
C ALA A 376 1.98 -29.65 -11.05
N ASN A 377 2.25 -29.89 -9.76
CA ASN A 377 2.88 -28.92 -8.85
C ASN A 377 4.09 -29.54 -8.14
N ILE A 378 5.29 -29.06 -8.48
CA ILE A 378 6.53 -29.45 -7.79
C ILE A 378 6.82 -28.47 -6.65
N ALA A 379 6.82 -28.99 -5.43
CA ALA A 379 7.15 -28.26 -4.20
C ALA A 379 8.53 -28.68 -3.70
N PHE A 380 9.42 -27.70 -3.54
CA PHE A 380 10.76 -27.87 -2.95
C PHE A 380 10.74 -27.59 -1.45
N THR A 381 11.35 -28.46 -0.64
CA THR A 381 11.40 -28.33 0.82
C THR A 381 12.70 -27.65 1.25
N LEU A 382 12.60 -26.70 2.18
CA LEU A 382 13.71 -25.89 2.69
C LEU A 382 14.01 -26.15 4.18
N SER A 383 15.28 -26.05 4.57
CA SER A 383 15.77 -26.18 5.96
C SER A 383 16.88 -25.18 6.29
N THR A 384 16.85 -24.65 7.50
CA THR A 384 17.93 -23.79 8.05
C THR A 384 19.14 -24.56 8.60
N SER A 385 19.11 -25.90 8.58
CA SER A 385 20.22 -26.74 9.04
C SER A 385 20.95 -27.46 7.89
N THR A 386 22.25 -27.18 7.77
CA THR A 386 23.17 -27.82 6.81
C THR A 386 23.73 -29.15 7.34
N THR A 387 22.87 -30.17 7.49
CA THR A 387 23.30 -31.50 7.94
C THR A 387 23.00 -32.58 6.91
N SER A 388 24.07 -33.19 6.39
CA SER A 388 24.18 -34.52 5.74
C SER A 388 23.02 -35.05 4.89
N SER A 389 23.31 -35.27 3.60
CA SER A 389 22.44 -35.92 2.61
C SER A 389 21.70 -37.16 3.12
N THR A 390 20.38 -37.02 3.33
CA THR A 390 19.49 -38.18 3.47
C THR A 390 19.16 -38.67 2.06
N THR A 391 19.74 -39.81 1.67
CA THR A 391 19.40 -40.42 0.38
C THR A 391 18.04 -41.10 0.51
N ILE A 392 17.04 -40.58 -0.21
CA ILE A 392 15.71 -41.19 -0.34
C ILE A 392 15.70 -41.94 -1.68
N THR A 393 15.65 -43.27 -1.63
CA THR A 393 15.49 -44.09 -2.83
C THR A 393 14.08 -44.64 -2.87
N THR A 394 13.29 -44.17 -3.84
CA THR A 394 11.93 -44.62 -4.09
C THR A 394 11.95 -45.59 -5.28
N THR A 395 11.59 -46.85 -5.04
CA THR A 395 11.53 -47.87 -6.11
C THR A 395 10.09 -48.36 -6.23
N SER A 396 9.51 -48.23 -7.43
CA SER A 396 8.21 -48.78 -7.76
C SER A 396 8.35 -49.96 -8.73
N THR A 397 7.58 -51.01 -8.50
CA THR A 397 7.42 -52.12 -9.44
C THR A 397 5.95 -52.41 -9.66
N THR A 398 5.58 -52.61 -10.92
CA THR A 398 4.20 -52.86 -11.36
C THR A 398 4.10 -54.22 -12.02
N SER A 399 3.08 -54.97 -11.63
CA SER A 399 2.69 -56.26 -12.20
C SER A 399 1.17 -56.22 -12.43
N PRO A 400 0.55 -57.04 -13.30
CA PRO A 400 -0.84 -56.86 -13.74
C PRO A 400 -1.95 -56.91 -12.67
N SER A 401 -1.62 -57.09 -11.39
CA SER A 401 -2.57 -57.07 -10.26
C SER A 401 -2.03 -56.39 -8.99
N THR A 402 -0.80 -55.87 -9.02
CA THR A 402 -0.11 -55.29 -7.84
C THR A 402 0.79 -54.12 -8.20
N THR A 403 0.77 -53.11 -7.33
CA THR A 403 1.77 -52.03 -7.30
C THR A 403 2.45 -52.04 -5.92
N THR A 404 3.77 -52.21 -5.92
CA THR A 404 4.60 -52.12 -4.71
C THR A 404 5.48 -50.88 -4.78
N VAL A 405 5.48 -50.09 -3.72
CA VAL A 405 6.34 -48.91 -3.53
C VAL A 405 7.20 -49.14 -2.31
N THR A 406 8.52 -49.18 -2.52
CA THR A 406 9.50 -49.27 -1.44
C THR A 406 10.20 -47.93 -1.28
N ILE A 407 10.19 -47.40 -0.06
CA ILE A 407 10.83 -46.15 0.34
C ILE A 407 11.93 -46.51 1.34
N THR A 408 13.19 -46.32 0.95
CA THR A 408 14.33 -46.50 1.84
C THR A 408 14.92 -45.14 2.18
N THR A 409 15.02 -44.83 3.48
CA THR A 409 15.69 -43.63 3.99
C THR A 409 16.90 -44.01 4.83
N THR A 410 18.05 -43.42 4.49
CA THR A 410 19.32 -43.68 5.16
C THR A 410 19.86 -42.36 5.71
N SER A 411 20.07 -42.29 7.02
CA SER A 411 20.51 -41.07 7.71
C SER A 411 21.75 -41.33 8.58
N PRO A 412 22.88 -40.64 8.33
CA PRO A 412 24.03 -40.65 9.22
C PRO A 412 23.88 -39.57 10.30
N THR A 413 23.84 -39.95 11.57
CA THR A 413 23.82 -38.97 12.67
C THR A 413 25.24 -38.54 13.05
N THR A 414 25.36 -37.39 13.72
CA THR A 414 26.61 -36.66 14.01
C THR A 414 27.60 -37.38 14.94
N THR A 415 27.41 -38.67 15.23
CA THR A 415 28.32 -39.47 16.08
C THR A 415 28.24 -40.96 15.72
N THR A 416 29.00 -41.38 14.70
CA THR A 416 29.33 -42.77 14.32
C THR A 416 28.18 -43.79 14.40
N LYS A 417 26.96 -43.38 14.02
CA LYS A 417 25.76 -44.23 14.00
C LYS A 417 24.94 -43.95 12.74
N THR A 418 24.86 -44.95 11.86
CA THR A 418 23.95 -44.91 10.71
C THR A 418 22.62 -45.51 11.12
N THR A 419 21.52 -44.85 10.75
CA THR A 419 20.16 -45.40 10.91
C THR A 419 19.53 -45.53 9.54
N THR A 420 19.09 -46.75 9.21
CA THR A 420 18.35 -47.05 7.98
C THR A 420 16.93 -47.43 8.36
N THR A 421 15.96 -46.83 7.69
CA THR A 421 14.54 -47.15 7.83
C THR A 421 14.01 -47.53 6.45
N THR A 422 13.30 -48.65 6.38
CA THR A 422 12.65 -49.09 5.14
C THR A 422 11.15 -49.21 5.36
N THR A 423 10.38 -48.60 4.46
CA THR A 423 8.91 -48.64 4.45
C THR A 423 8.45 -49.22 3.12
N THR A 424 7.70 -50.32 3.17
CA THR A 424 7.14 -50.96 1.98
C THR A 424 5.62 -50.88 2.02
N ILE A 425 5.03 -50.36 0.93
CA ILE A 425 3.59 -50.25 0.72
C ILE A 425 3.23 -51.11 -0.49
N THR A 426 2.31 -52.06 -0.31
CA THR A 426 1.77 -52.88 -1.41
C THR A 426 0.28 -52.64 -1.54
N THR A 427 -0.16 -52.36 -2.76
CA THR A 427 -1.58 -52.27 -3.14
C THR A 427 -1.92 -53.38 -4.12
N THR A 428 -2.99 -54.11 -3.84
CA THR A 428 -3.46 -55.27 -4.61
C THR A 428 -4.82 -54.95 -5.20
N THR A 429 -4.99 -55.15 -6.51
CA THR A 429 -6.24 -54.84 -7.22
C THR A 429 -6.92 -56.13 -7.66
N SER A 430 -7.82 -56.64 -6.80
CA SER A 430 -8.70 -57.77 -7.10
C SER A 430 -10.12 -57.28 -7.37
N SER A 431 -10.85 -57.95 -8.26
CA SER A 431 -12.06 -57.42 -8.92
C SER A 431 -13.34 -57.27 -8.07
N SER A 432 -13.21 -57.10 -6.75
CA SER A 432 -14.33 -56.77 -5.84
C SER A 432 -13.92 -56.05 -4.54
N THR A 433 -12.63 -55.82 -4.27
CA THR A 433 -12.18 -55.10 -3.07
C THR A 433 -10.73 -54.59 -3.21
N THR A 434 -10.48 -53.36 -2.76
CA THR A 434 -9.13 -52.79 -2.65
C THR A 434 -8.58 -53.08 -1.26
N THR A 435 -7.33 -53.55 -1.15
CA THR A 435 -6.65 -53.74 0.14
C THR A 435 -5.20 -53.26 0.05
N SER A 436 -4.81 -52.46 1.03
CA SER A 436 -3.48 -51.86 1.16
C SER A 436 -2.80 -52.37 2.42
N SER A 437 -1.52 -52.71 2.35
CA SER A 437 -0.72 -53.12 3.51
C SER A 437 0.61 -52.37 3.55
N THR A 438 1.01 -51.95 4.76
CA THR A 438 2.24 -51.20 5.02
C THR A 438 3.08 -51.96 6.05
N THR A 439 4.39 -52.07 5.82
CA THR A 439 5.35 -52.59 6.79
C THR A 439 6.58 -51.70 6.90
N THR A 440 7.13 -51.59 8.11
CA THR A 440 8.18 -50.63 8.47
C THR A 440 9.19 -51.28 9.41
N SER A 441 10.49 -51.07 9.19
CA SER A 441 11.56 -51.59 10.05
C SER A 441 12.75 -50.63 10.17
N SER A 442 13.46 -50.69 11.31
CA SER A 442 14.61 -49.84 11.63
C SER A 442 15.61 -50.53 12.57
N THR A 443 16.88 -50.11 12.58
CA THR A 443 17.97 -50.72 13.37
C THR A 443 19.08 -49.70 13.66
N SER A 444 19.73 -49.75 14.83
CA SER A 444 20.91 -48.89 15.15
C SER A 444 21.81 -49.43 16.29
N SER A 445 23.13 -49.15 16.25
CA SER A 445 24.16 -49.63 17.22
C SER A 445 25.11 -48.51 17.72
N SER A 446 25.63 -48.57 18.95
CA SER A 446 26.41 -47.46 19.58
C SER A 446 27.41 -47.87 20.67
N THR A 447 28.39 -47.00 20.99
CA THR A 447 29.45 -47.17 22.02
C THR A 447 29.80 -45.81 22.68
N SER A 448 30.40 -45.77 23.88
CA SER A 448 30.40 -44.60 24.79
C SER A 448 31.78 -44.20 25.39
N ALA A 449 31.96 -42.94 25.82
CA ALA A 449 33.11 -42.41 26.61
C ALA A 449 32.77 -41.09 27.39
N SER A 450 33.70 -40.54 28.20
CA SER A 450 33.51 -39.42 29.17
C SER A 450 34.80 -38.55 29.35
N THR A 451 35.06 -37.61 30.29
CA THR A 451 34.56 -37.36 31.69
C THR A 451 34.99 -35.96 32.27
N THR A 452 34.10 -35.26 33.01
CA THR A 452 34.33 -34.34 34.18
C THR A 452 35.21 -33.04 34.14
N SER A 453 34.88 -32.12 35.09
CA SER A 453 35.73 -31.05 35.72
C SER A 453 35.94 -29.71 34.97
N ALA A 454 36.21 -28.55 35.59
CA ALA A 454 36.00 -28.02 36.97
C ALA A 454 36.23 -26.47 37.00
N SER A 455 35.90 -25.78 38.10
CA SER A 455 35.92 -24.29 38.20
C SER A 455 37.20 -23.70 38.84
N SER A 456 37.56 -22.46 38.47
CA SER A 456 38.49 -21.59 39.23
C SER A 456 38.23 -20.09 38.99
N SER A 457 38.45 -19.26 40.01
CA SER A 457 38.20 -17.80 39.97
C SER A 457 39.48 -16.98 40.22
N THR A 458 39.46 -15.68 39.91
CA THR A 458 40.44 -14.69 40.38
C THR A 458 39.76 -13.33 40.46
N SER A 459 40.10 -12.51 41.45
CA SER A 459 39.50 -11.20 41.71
C SER A 459 40.56 -10.12 41.93
N THR A 460 40.28 -8.90 41.48
CA THR A 460 41.10 -7.70 41.73
C THR A 460 40.22 -6.59 42.30
N THR A 461 40.66 -5.97 43.40
CA THR A 461 39.89 -4.95 44.12
C THR A 461 40.18 -3.53 43.63
N SER A 462 39.14 -2.73 43.43
CA SER A 462 39.19 -1.26 43.32
C SER A 462 38.18 -0.63 44.27
N SER A 463 38.44 0.58 44.77
CA SER A 463 37.64 1.24 45.79
C SER A 463 36.22 1.57 45.30
N ALA A 464 35.21 0.93 45.88
CA ALA A 464 33.81 1.24 45.60
C ALA A 464 33.39 2.56 46.28
N ALA A 465 32.79 3.47 45.51
CA ALA A 465 31.92 4.51 46.08
C ALA A 465 30.69 3.84 46.72
N THR A 466 30.07 4.49 47.71
CA THR A 466 28.85 3.97 48.35
C THR A 466 27.69 3.98 47.36
N GLN A 467 27.38 2.81 46.80
CA GLN A 467 26.28 2.61 45.87
C GLN A 467 24.93 2.99 46.51
N LEU A 468 23.99 3.48 45.70
CA LEU A 468 22.61 3.73 46.13
C LEU A 468 21.99 2.45 46.73
N ASP A 469 21.44 2.56 47.94
CA ASP A 469 20.51 1.60 48.50
C ASP A 469 19.09 2.18 48.54
N PHE A 470 18.10 1.35 48.23
CA PHE A 470 16.71 1.73 48.05
C PHE A 470 15.74 0.58 48.39
N SER A 471 14.46 0.90 48.53
CA SER A 471 13.38 -0.08 48.64
C SER A 471 12.28 0.15 47.61
N LEU A 472 11.56 -0.92 47.26
CA LEU A 472 10.36 -0.90 46.43
C LEU A 472 9.16 -1.23 47.31
N VAL A 473 8.09 -0.44 47.21
CA VAL A 473 6.82 -0.67 47.90
C VAL A 473 5.69 -0.53 46.91
N LEU A 474 4.82 -1.54 46.83
CA LEU A 474 3.60 -1.48 46.03
C LEU A 474 2.47 -0.90 46.88
N SER A 475 1.73 0.07 46.36
CA SER A 475 0.53 0.60 47.04
C SER A 475 -0.56 -0.47 47.19
N GLN A 476 -0.62 -1.42 46.25
CA GLN A 476 -1.39 -2.65 46.35
C GLN A 476 -0.56 -3.83 45.81
N ALA A 477 -0.22 -4.79 46.67
CA ALA A 477 0.59 -5.96 46.30
C ALA A 477 -0.22 -7.10 45.62
N SER A 478 -1.55 -7.01 45.61
CA SER A 478 -2.41 -7.91 44.85
C SER A 478 -3.60 -7.15 44.28
N GLN A 479 -4.05 -7.54 43.09
CA GLN A 479 -5.21 -6.95 42.40
C GLN A 479 -6.02 -8.02 41.66
N HIS A 480 -7.25 -7.66 41.29
CA HIS A 480 -8.13 -8.46 40.43
C HIS A 480 -8.23 -7.85 39.02
N ALA A 481 -8.30 -8.69 38.00
CA ALA A 481 -8.70 -8.30 36.65
C ALA A 481 -9.65 -9.34 36.04
N THR A 482 -10.61 -8.87 35.24
CA THR A 482 -11.33 -9.72 34.29
C THR A 482 -10.53 -9.82 33.00
N GLU A 483 -10.62 -10.95 32.30
CA GLU A 483 -10.03 -11.13 30.97
C GLU A 483 -10.38 -9.98 30.00
N GLY A 484 -9.44 -9.58 29.15
CA GLY A 484 -9.62 -8.44 28.24
C GLY A 484 -9.70 -7.06 28.93
N LYS A 485 -9.38 -6.98 30.23
CA LYS A 485 -9.24 -5.74 31.01
C LYS A 485 -7.86 -5.67 31.67
N GLY A 486 -7.56 -4.55 32.31
CA GLY A 486 -6.33 -4.34 33.06
C GLY A 486 -6.58 -3.96 34.51
N ALA A 487 -5.53 -4.05 35.32
CA ALA A 487 -5.43 -3.55 36.68
C ALA A 487 -4.19 -2.64 36.80
N PHE A 488 -4.12 -1.83 37.85
CA PHE A 488 -2.95 -1.00 38.12
C PHE A 488 -2.57 -1.00 39.61
N THR A 489 -1.32 -0.67 39.87
CA THR A 489 -0.76 -0.42 41.21
C THR A 489 0.30 0.68 41.11
N GLN A 490 0.62 1.35 42.21
CA GLN A 490 1.70 2.35 42.24
C GLN A 490 2.93 1.74 42.89
N VAL A 491 4.07 1.84 42.21
CA VAL A 491 5.39 1.41 42.70
C VAL A 491 6.10 2.63 43.27
N GLN A 492 6.22 2.69 44.59
CA GLN A 492 7.01 3.69 45.29
C GLN A 492 8.45 3.19 45.41
N VAL A 493 9.40 3.97 44.88
CA VAL A 493 10.84 3.77 45.06
C VAL A 493 11.31 4.72 46.16
N ASN A 494 11.81 4.17 47.27
CA ASN A 494 12.29 4.96 48.40
C ASN A 494 13.82 4.93 48.46
N TYR A 495 14.45 6.10 48.56
CA TYR A 495 15.87 6.21 48.89
C TYR A 495 16.12 5.74 50.34
N LEU A 496 17.19 4.97 50.57
CA LEU A 496 17.63 4.56 51.91
C LEU A 496 19.01 5.14 52.27
N SER A 497 20.02 4.94 51.42
CA SER A 497 21.38 5.45 51.65
C SER A 497 22.24 5.46 50.37
N GLY A 498 23.48 5.94 50.46
CA GLY A 498 24.45 5.90 49.36
C GLY A 498 24.37 7.08 48.38
N THR A 499 25.07 6.96 47.25
CA THR A 499 25.16 8.01 46.22
C THR A 499 23.91 8.00 45.34
N SER A 500 23.09 9.04 45.42
CA SER A 500 21.83 9.10 44.67
C SER A 500 22.05 8.90 43.17
N SER A 501 21.26 7.99 42.59
CA SER A 501 21.44 7.42 41.25
C SER A 501 20.07 7.08 40.65
N THR A 502 20.00 6.91 39.33
CA THR A 502 18.77 6.44 38.66
C THR A 502 18.48 4.98 39.01
N VAL A 503 17.22 4.68 39.31
CA VAL A 503 16.68 3.32 39.38
C VAL A 503 15.79 3.11 38.16
N THR A 504 16.05 2.05 37.40
CA THR A 504 15.21 1.60 36.28
C THR A 504 14.28 0.50 36.74
N LEU A 505 12.99 0.59 36.40
CA LEU A 505 11.98 -0.42 36.73
C LEU A 505 11.77 -1.39 35.55
N ALA A 506 11.62 -2.67 35.87
CA ALA A 506 11.24 -3.73 34.94
C ALA A 506 10.33 -4.74 35.66
N ILE A 507 9.77 -5.69 34.90
CA ILE A 507 8.84 -6.70 35.43
C ILE A 507 9.06 -8.05 34.76
N LEU A 508 9.07 -9.10 35.57
CA LEU A 508 9.31 -10.49 35.18
C LEU A 508 8.09 -11.36 35.53
N GLY A 509 8.02 -12.56 34.94
CA GLY A 509 6.91 -13.49 35.15
C GLY A 509 5.66 -13.26 34.28
N LEU A 510 5.75 -12.38 33.26
CA LEU A 510 4.66 -12.17 32.31
C LEU A 510 4.34 -13.46 31.54
N SER A 511 3.11 -13.95 31.69
CA SER A 511 2.58 -15.10 30.98
C SER A 511 1.87 -14.71 29.69
N SER A 512 1.66 -15.67 28.78
CA SER A 512 0.93 -15.44 27.53
C SER A 512 -0.42 -14.75 27.77
N GLY A 513 -0.64 -13.63 27.08
CA GLY A 513 -1.83 -12.78 27.22
C GLY A 513 -1.70 -11.62 28.21
N ILE A 514 -0.63 -11.55 29.01
CA ILE A 514 -0.41 -10.47 29.99
C ILE A 514 0.68 -9.51 29.49
N THR A 515 0.38 -8.21 29.47
CA THR A 515 1.36 -7.14 29.20
C THR A 515 1.43 -6.17 30.38
N ALA A 516 2.55 -5.47 30.55
CA ALA A 516 2.75 -4.54 31.66
C ALA A 516 3.62 -3.35 31.25
N VAL A 517 3.28 -2.16 31.74
CA VAL A 517 3.98 -0.89 31.45
C VAL A 517 4.13 -0.06 32.71
N PHE A 518 5.29 0.56 32.88
CA PHE A 518 5.59 1.53 33.95
C PHE A 518 5.53 2.96 33.41
N SER A 519 5.02 3.90 34.21
CA SER A 519 5.04 5.33 33.90
C SER A 519 5.34 6.17 35.14
N PRO A 520 6.53 6.80 35.26
CA PRO A 520 7.71 6.65 34.39
C PRO A 520 8.41 5.28 34.55
N THR A 521 9.19 4.86 33.56
CA THR A 521 9.97 3.60 33.59
C THR A 521 11.23 3.67 34.43
N SER A 522 11.72 4.86 34.76
CA SER A 522 12.91 5.07 35.60
C SER A 522 12.87 6.45 36.28
N GLY A 523 13.64 6.61 37.35
CA GLY A 523 13.76 7.89 38.06
C GLY A 523 14.87 7.87 39.10
N THR A 524 15.21 9.03 39.65
CA THR A 524 16.15 9.15 40.78
C THR A 524 15.38 8.98 42.09
N ALA A 525 15.86 8.12 42.99
CA ALA A 525 15.14 7.85 44.24
C ALA A 525 15.16 9.08 45.21
N PRO A 526 14.04 9.40 45.89
CA PRO A 526 12.73 8.74 45.82
C PRO A 526 11.83 9.25 44.68
N PHE A 527 11.07 8.34 44.07
CA PHE A 527 10.03 8.64 43.08
C PHE A 527 8.93 7.57 43.10
N SER A 528 7.80 7.82 42.42
CA SER A 528 6.78 6.79 42.19
C SER A 528 6.51 6.58 40.70
N SER A 529 6.02 5.39 40.37
CA SER A 529 5.63 4.98 39.02
C SER A 529 4.29 4.24 39.04
N THR A 530 3.44 4.49 38.06
CA THR A 530 2.23 3.67 37.86
C THR A 530 2.61 2.44 37.05
N LEU A 531 2.38 1.25 37.62
CA LEU A 531 2.42 -0.02 36.93
C LEU A 531 1.00 -0.36 36.47
N THR A 532 0.78 -0.34 35.16
CA THR A 532 -0.46 -0.81 34.52
C THR A 532 -0.19 -2.20 33.94
N VAL A 533 -1.04 -3.17 34.28
CA VAL A 533 -0.99 -4.55 33.79
C VAL A 533 -2.29 -4.89 33.05
N SER A 534 -2.19 -5.28 31.78
CA SER A 534 -3.32 -5.56 30.90
C SER A 534 -3.38 -7.05 30.56
N THR A 535 -4.60 -7.57 30.41
CA THR A 535 -4.86 -8.97 30.02
C THR A 535 -5.60 -9.05 28.69
N SER A 536 -5.29 -10.08 27.90
CA SER A 536 -6.08 -10.47 26.73
C SER A 536 -7.35 -11.23 27.12
N THR A 537 -8.30 -11.36 26.20
CA THR A 537 -9.45 -12.29 26.33
C THR A 537 -9.03 -13.77 26.34
N SER A 538 -7.85 -14.09 25.80
CA SER A 538 -7.28 -15.45 25.84
C SER A 538 -6.56 -15.79 27.16
N THR A 539 -6.29 -14.82 28.03
CA THR A 539 -5.52 -15.02 29.28
C THR A 539 -6.25 -16.03 30.19
N PRO A 540 -5.61 -17.15 30.60
CA PRO A 540 -6.24 -18.15 31.48
C PRO A 540 -6.67 -17.59 32.84
N ALA A 541 -7.75 -18.14 33.40
CA ALA A 541 -8.14 -17.86 34.78
C ALA A 541 -7.06 -18.40 35.75
N GLY A 542 -6.65 -17.61 36.74
CA GLY A 542 -5.60 -18.00 37.67
C GLY A 542 -5.00 -16.82 38.44
N THR A 543 -4.07 -17.12 39.35
CA THR A 543 -3.25 -16.11 40.04
C THR A 543 -1.86 -16.12 39.43
N TYR A 544 -1.43 -14.97 38.93
CA TYR A 544 -0.10 -14.76 38.35
C TYR A 544 0.77 -13.97 39.31
N TYR A 545 1.96 -14.49 39.58
CA TYR A 545 2.95 -13.86 40.44
C TYR A 545 3.99 -13.16 39.56
N LEU A 546 3.86 -11.84 39.43
CA LEU A 546 4.79 -11.00 38.68
C LEU A 546 5.84 -10.44 39.63
N THR A 547 7.10 -10.41 39.22
CA THR A 547 8.19 -9.81 40.01
C THR A 547 8.52 -8.44 39.44
N VAL A 548 8.23 -7.38 40.19
CA VAL A 548 8.67 -6.01 39.87
C VAL A 548 10.10 -5.86 40.35
N THR A 549 11.01 -5.55 39.43
CA THR A 549 12.44 -5.37 39.70
C THR A 549 12.82 -3.90 39.54
N GLY A 550 13.63 -3.38 40.45
CA GLY A 550 14.28 -2.07 40.33
C GLY A 550 15.79 -2.24 40.34
N THR A 551 16.48 -1.62 39.40
CA THR A 551 17.92 -1.80 39.18
C THR A 551 18.66 -0.47 39.23
N SER A 552 19.73 -0.36 40.01
CA SER A 552 20.66 0.78 40.01
C SER A 552 22.11 0.31 40.11
N GLY A 553 22.87 0.47 39.02
CA GLY A 553 24.17 -0.15 38.87
C GLY A 553 24.07 -1.67 38.94
N GLN A 554 24.79 -2.28 39.90
CA GLN A 554 24.76 -3.73 40.17
C GLN A 554 23.71 -4.15 41.21
N LEU A 555 22.98 -3.20 41.83
CA LEU A 555 22.00 -3.50 42.87
C LEU A 555 20.62 -3.66 42.26
N ILE A 556 20.04 -4.84 42.48
CA ILE A 556 18.66 -5.16 42.11
C ILE A 556 17.85 -5.31 43.41
N LYS A 557 16.65 -4.74 43.42
CA LYS A 557 15.62 -4.93 44.45
C LYS A 557 14.38 -5.49 43.78
N GLU A 558 13.68 -6.39 44.46
CA GLU A 558 12.49 -7.06 43.92
C GLU A 558 11.30 -6.96 44.87
N VAL A 559 10.09 -6.87 44.31
CA VAL A 559 8.83 -6.96 45.05
C VAL A 559 7.80 -7.72 44.21
N GLN A 560 7.06 -8.64 44.83
CA GLN A 560 6.08 -9.47 44.13
C GLN A 560 4.72 -8.78 44.04
N TYR A 561 4.08 -8.88 42.88
CA TYR A 561 2.72 -8.43 42.59
C TYR A 561 1.86 -9.61 42.16
N SER A 562 0.72 -9.81 42.83
CA SER A 562 -0.23 -10.89 42.56
C SER A 562 -1.41 -10.38 41.73
N LEU A 563 -1.48 -10.79 40.45
CA LEU A 563 -2.64 -10.52 39.60
C LEU A 563 -3.56 -11.74 39.56
N LYS A 564 -4.76 -11.62 40.13
CA LYS A 564 -5.80 -12.65 40.02
C LYS A 564 -6.71 -12.36 38.83
N VAL A 565 -6.56 -13.16 37.77
CA VAL A 565 -7.41 -13.12 36.58
C VAL A 565 -8.63 -14.02 36.79
N THR A 566 -9.81 -13.42 36.72
CA THR A 566 -11.09 -14.13 36.74
C THR A 566 -11.73 -14.08 35.36
N LYS A 567 -12.15 -15.25 34.85
CA LYS A 567 -13.02 -15.34 33.67
C LYS A 567 -14.49 -15.37 34.09
N THR A 568 -15.37 -14.84 33.25
CA THR A 568 -16.83 -15.01 33.43
C THR A 568 -17.24 -16.39 32.91
N SER A 569 -18.22 -17.05 33.53
CA SER A 569 -18.71 -18.36 33.10
C SER A 569 -20.23 -18.46 33.17
N TYR A 570 -20.82 -19.21 32.23
CA TYR A 570 -22.25 -19.41 32.07
C TYR A 570 -22.60 -20.91 32.00
N THR A 571 -23.84 -21.22 32.33
CA THR A 571 -24.40 -22.58 32.36
C THR A 571 -25.09 -22.88 31.04
N MET A 572 -24.64 -23.92 30.36
CA MET A 572 -25.27 -24.44 29.15
C MET A 572 -25.94 -25.79 29.44
N THR A 573 -27.25 -25.89 29.21
CA THR A 573 -28.03 -27.11 29.39
C THR A 573 -28.39 -27.72 28.03
N ILE A 574 -28.03 -28.98 27.79
CA ILE A 574 -28.34 -29.73 26.57
C ILE A 574 -29.50 -30.70 26.83
N ARG A 575 -30.43 -30.82 25.88
CA ARG A 575 -31.56 -31.76 25.90
C ARG A 575 -31.70 -32.49 24.56
N ALA A 576 -32.29 -33.69 24.62
CA ALA A 576 -32.74 -34.46 23.47
C ALA A 576 -34.23 -34.81 23.66
N THR A 577 -35.07 -34.48 22.68
CA THR A 577 -36.54 -34.57 22.77
C THR A 577 -37.11 -35.26 21.54
N PRO A 578 -37.84 -36.39 21.66
CA PRO A 578 -37.90 -37.23 22.84
C PRO A 578 -36.55 -37.91 23.11
N SER A 579 -36.27 -38.29 24.35
CA SER A 579 -34.95 -38.83 24.76
C SER A 579 -34.60 -40.19 24.17
N ASN A 580 -35.57 -40.88 23.53
CA ASN A 580 -35.36 -42.11 22.76
C ASN A 580 -35.15 -41.86 21.26
N GLY A 581 -35.29 -40.63 20.76
CA GLY A 581 -35.16 -40.30 19.33
C GLY A 581 -33.72 -40.13 18.85
N GLY A 582 -32.79 -39.85 19.76
CA GLY A 582 -31.36 -39.74 19.45
C GLY A 582 -30.52 -39.32 20.64
N THR A 583 -29.23 -39.15 20.40
CA THR A 583 -28.22 -38.73 21.39
C THR A 583 -27.52 -37.45 20.96
N THR A 584 -26.87 -36.77 21.90
CA THR A 584 -26.01 -35.61 21.60
C THR A 584 -24.59 -35.81 22.12
N SER A 585 -23.62 -35.09 21.58
CA SER A 585 -22.28 -34.95 22.15
C SER A 585 -21.90 -33.46 22.21
N PRO A 586 -21.70 -32.86 23.40
CA PRO A 586 -21.85 -33.46 24.72
C PRO A 586 -23.27 -34.00 24.99
N ALA A 587 -23.36 -34.98 25.90
CA ALA A 587 -24.62 -35.65 26.23
C ALA A 587 -25.67 -34.69 26.85
N PRO A 588 -26.96 -35.06 26.88
CA PRO A 588 -27.96 -34.25 27.57
C PRO A 588 -27.62 -34.07 29.06
N GLY A 589 -27.48 -32.82 29.51
CA GLY A 589 -26.90 -32.48 30.80
C GLY A 589 -26.58 -30.99 30.93
N ALA A 590 -26.07 -30.55 32.08
CA ALA A 590 -25.66 -29.18 32.34
C ALA A 590 -24.13 -29.06 32.38
N TYR A 591 -23.59 -28.02 31.74
CA TYR A 591 -22.16 -27.80 31.53
C TYR A 591 -21.78 -26.33 31.80
N THR A 592 -20.60 -26.09 32.35
CA THR A 592 -20.05 -24.74 32.54
C THR A 592 -19.16 -24.36 31.36
N TYR A 593 -19.47 -23.26 30.69
CA TYR A 593 -18.65 -22.67 29.62
C TYR A 593 -18.13 -21.29 30.05
N LEU A 594 -16.96 -20.89 29.54
CA LEU A 594 -16.43 -19.54 29.77
C LEU A 594 -17.11 -18.56 28.81
N TYR A 595 -17.24 -17.29 29.21
CA TYR A 595 -17.81 -16.25 28.37
C TYR A 595 -17.09 -16.16 27.01
N ASN A 596 -17.87 -16.02 25.94
CA ASN A 596 -17.40 -16.05 24.56
C ASN A 596 -16.68 -17.34 24.12
N SER A 597 -16.82 -18.46 24.85
CA SER A 597 -16.40 -19.77 24.35
C SER A 597 -17.26 -20.19 23.17
N SER A 598 -16.63 -20.68 22.09
CA SER A 598 -17.34 -21.48 21.10
C SER A 598 -17.71 -22.83 21.71
N CYS A 599 -18.99 -23.20 21.59
CA CYS A 599 -19.48 -24.55 21.81
C CYS A 599 -19.77 -25.22 20.46
N VAL A 600 -19.53 -26.53 20.38
CA VAL A 600 -19.96 -27.39 19.28
C VAL A 600 -20.70 -28.57 19.90
N ILE A 601 -21.91 -28.85 19.40
CA ILE A 601 -22.75 -29.96 19.84
C ILE A 601 -23.15 -30.77 18.62
N THR A 602 -22.91 -32.08 18.63
CA THR A 602 -23.38 -33.00 17.59
C THR A 602 -24.64 -33.72 18.03
N ALA A 603 -25.48 -34.16 17.09
CA ALA A 603 -26.63 -35.02 17.34
C ALA A 603 -26.60 -36.25 16.42
N VAL A 604 -26.90 -37.41 17.00
CA VAL A 604 -26.97 -38.71 16.29
C VAL A 604 -28.37 -39.30 16.54
N PRO A 605 -29.27 -39.29 15.52
CA PRO A 605 -30.56 -39.95 15.63
C PRO A 605 -30.43 -41.46 15.86
N ASN A 606 -31.39 -42.04 16.58
CA ASN A 606 -31.50 -43.48 16.73
C ASN A 606 -32.12 -44.12 15.48
N SER A 607 -31.95 -45.43 15.31
CA SER A 607 -32.48 -46.16 14.14
C SER A 607 -34.00 -45.93 13.97
N GLY A 608 -34.40 -45.46 12.79
CA GLY A 608 -35.79 -45.12 12.47
C GLY A 608 -36.20 -43.67 12.78
N TRP A 609 -35.29 -42.83 13.29
CA TRP A 609 -35.51 -41.41 13.57
C TRP A 609 -34.60 -40.52 12.72
N HIS A 610 -34.98 -39.25 12.61
CA HIS A 610 -34.12 -38.17 12.12
C HIS A 610 -34.12 -36.99 13.11
N LEU A 611 -33.12 -36.11 12.97
CA LEU A 611 -33.11 -34.83 13.66
C LEU A 611 -34.05 -33.87 12.91
N GLU A 612 -35.08 -33.37 13.59
CA GLU A 612 -36.03 -32.40 13.05
C GLU A 612 -35.45 -30.98 13.14
N GLY A 613 -34.76 -30.66 14.23
CA GLY A 613 -34.11 -29.37 14.43
C GLY A 613 -33.42 -29.22 15.79
N TRP A 614 -32.66 -28.13 15.93
CA TRP A 614 -32.17 -27.61 17.19
C TRP A 614 -32.99 -26.38 17.58
N THR A 615 -33.16 -26.19 18.88
CA THR A 615 -33.51 -24.87 19.45
C THR A 615 -32.47 -24.41 20.46
N VAL A 616 -32.10 -23.13 20.42
CA VAL A 616 -31.25 -22.46 21.39
C VAL A 616 -32.05 -21.34 22.04
N ASN A 617 -32.21 -21.40 23.36
CA ASN A 617 -33.08 -20.52 24.16
C ASN A 617 -34.53 -20.41 23.63
N GLY A 618 -35.02 -21.46 22.95
CA GLY A 618 -36.35 -21.54 22.36
C GLY A 618 -36.46 -21.01 20.92
N GLY A 619 -35.44 -20.32 20.39
CA GLY A 619 -35.36 -19.97 18.98
C GLY A 619 -34.89 -21.16 18.13
N ASN A 620 -35.37 -21.28 16.88
CA ASN A 620 -34.85 -22.26 15.93
C ASN A 620 -33.35 -22.01 15.65
N SER A 621 -32.57 -23.07 15.47
CA SER A 621 -31.12 -22.98 15.21
C SER A 621 -30.64 -24.04 14.20
N GLY A 622 -31.49 -24.37 13.23
CA GLY A 622 -31.19 -25.28 12.12
C GLY A 622 -31.32 -26.76 12.46
N ASN A 623 -31.16 -27.65 11.49
CA ASN A 623 -31.35 -29.10 11.64
C ASN A 623 -30.14 -29.96 11.22
N GLY A 624 -28.97 -29.34 11.02
CA GLY A 624 -27.74 -30.08 10.77
C GLY A 624 -27.36 -30.94 11.97
N SER A 625 -26.75 -32.12 11.74
CA SER A 625 -26.28 -33.03 12.79
C SER A 625 -25.16 -32.47 13.68
N VAL A 626 -24.74 -31.22 13.45
CA VAL A 626 -23.83 -30.43 14.28
C VAL A 626 -24.34 -28.99 14.33
N ILE A 627 -24.42 -28.42 15.53
CA ILE A 627 -24.64 -26.99 15.78
C ILE A 627 -23.39 -26.41 16.47
N SER A 628 -23.07 -25.15 16.19
CA SER A 628 -22.00 -24.42 16.89
C SER A 628 -22.39 -22.96 17.12
N PHE A 629 -22.16 -22.44 18.33
CA PHE A 629 -22.47 -21.07 18.70
C PHE A 629 -21.54 -20.59 19.84
N VAL A 630 -21.59 -19.29 20.14
CA VAL A 630 -20.78 -18.66 21.19
C VAL A 630 -21.59 -18.52 22.48
N VAL A 631 -21.10 -19.05 23.59
CA VAL A 631 -21.78 -18.98 24.90
C VAL A 631 -21.54 -17.61 25.53
N SER A 632 -22.52 -16.71 25.40
CA SER A 632 -22.48 -15.33 25.92
C SER A 632 -23.36 -15.12 27.16
N ASN A 633 -24.29 -16.04 27.44
CA ASN A 633 -25.16 -16.07 28.60
C ASN A 633 -25.57 -17.51 28.97
N ASP A 634 -26.31 -17.70 30.06
CA ASP A 634 -26.91 -19.01 30.39
C ASP A 634 -27.83 -19.45 29.24
N THR A 635 -27.64 -20.70 28.79
CA THR A 635 -28.18 -21.17 27.50
C THR A 635 -28.84 -22.55 27.62
N LEU A 636 -30.05 -22.69 27.08
CA LEU A 636 -30.74 -23.97 26.89
C LEU A 636 -30.68 -24.40 25.42
N VAL A 637 -30.10 -25.56 25.15
CA VAL A 637 -30.08 -26.20 23.82
C VAL A 637 -30.96 -27.45 23.85
N THR A 638 -31.82 -27.63 22.84
CA THR A 638 -32.61 -28.85 22.67
C THR A 638 -32.49 -29.37 21.23
N ALA A 639 -32.02 -30.61 21.07
CA ALA A 639 -32.19 -31.38 19.85
C ALA A 639 -33.59 -32.00 19.84
N THR A 640 -34.35 -31.78 18.76
CA THR A 640 -35.67 -32.37 18.53
C THR A 640 -35.56 -33.46 17.47
N PHE A 641 -36.07 -34.66 17.75
CA PHE A 641 -36.01 -35.83 16.88
C PHE A 641 -37.42 -36.31 16.50
N ALA A 642 -37.63 -36.61 15.22
CA ALA A 642 -38.89 -37.11 14.68
C ALA A 642 -38.74 -38.54 14.15
N LEU A 643 -39.81 -39.34 14.27
CA LEU A 643 -39.85 -40.73 13.81
C LEU A 643 -40.13 -40.78 12.30
N GLY A 644 -39.31 -41.52 11.56
CA GLY A 644 -39.37 -41.64 10.11
C GLY A 644 -38.04 -41.30 9.43
N ALA A 645 -37.97 -41.54 8.12
CA ALA A 645 -36.86 -41.05 7.29
C ALA A 645 -36.85 -39.50 7.25
N PRO A 646 -35.68 -38.85 7.11
CA PRO A 646 -35.61 -37.40 6.97
C PRO A 646 -36.41 -36.93 5.75
N MET A 647 -36.98 -35.72 5.83
CA MET A 647 -37.71 -35.13 4.71
C MET A 647 -36.81 -34.96 3.49
N GLN A 648 -36.99 -35.81 2.48
CA GLN A 648 -36.39 -35.70 1.16
C GLN A 648 -36.99 -34.50 0.45
N GLY A 649 -36.33 -33.34 0.57
CA GLY A 649 -36.82 -32.07 0.06
C GLY A 649 -35.70 -31.11 -0.27
N VAL A 650 -36.01 -30.15 -1.14
CA VAL A 650 -35.17 -28.99 -1.43
C VAL A 650 -35.74 -27.75 -0.75
N SER A 651 -34.88 -26.85 -0.35
CA SER A 651 -35.22 -25.57 0.27
C SER A 651 -34.50 -24.41 -0.40
N THR A 652 -35.10 -23.22 -0.32
CA THR A 652 -34.65 -22.01 -0.97
C THR A 652 -33.93 -21.10 0.02
N ILE A 653 -32.60 -21.00 -0.12
CA ILE A 653 -31.76 -20.08 0.64
C ILE A 653 -31.61 -18.79 -0.17
N THR A 654 -31.95 -17.64 0.41
CA THR A 654 -31.81 -16.33 -0.24
C THR A 654 -30.68 -15.53 0.39
N PHE A 655 -29.63 -15.25 -0.36
CA PHE A 655 -28.64 -14.25 0.02
C PHE A 655 -29.15 -12.86 -0.38
N ALA A 656 -29.16 -11.93 0.56
CA ALA A 656 -29.60 -10.55 0.38
C ALA A 656 -28.51 -9.56 0.84
N THR A 657 -28.71 -8.27 0.59
CA THR A 657 -27.85 -7.20 1.08
C THR A 657 -28.70 -6.01 1.55
N ASN A 658 -28.20 -5.25 2.53
CA ASN A 658 -28.74 -3.92 2.85
C ASN A 658 -27.95 -2.76 2.21
N GLY A 659 -26.83 -3.07 1.52
CA GLY A 659 -26.01 -2.11 0.80
C GLY A 659 -26.48 -1.88 -0.64
N ALA A 660 -25.59 -1.32 -1.46
CA ALA A 660 -25.86 -0.93 -2.83
C ALA A 660 -26.32 -2.09 -3.74
N LEU A 661 -27.15 -1.76 -4.72
CA LEU A 661 -27.55 -2.67 -5.78
C LEU A 661 -26.32 -3.08 -6.61
N GLY A 662 -26.18 -4.36 -6.90
CA GLY A 662 -25.03 -4.89 -7.66
C GLY A 662 -23.91 -5.50 -6.81
N ILE A 663 -24.05 -5.56 -5.48
CA ILE A 663 -23.11 -6.29 -4.61
C ILE A 663 -23.00 -7.75 -5.05
N HIS A 664 -21.76 -8.27 -5.00
CA HIS A 664 -21.39 -9.59 -5.47
C HIS A 664 -21.02 -10.53 -4.31
N ALA A 665 -21.57 -11.75 -4.34
CA ALA A 665 -21.30 -12.83 -3.41
C ALA A 665 -20.75 -14.04 -4.16
N ILE A 666 -19.65 -14.62 -3.66
CA ILE A 666 -19.07 -15.85 -4.19
C ILE A 666 -19.67 -17.02 -3.41
N VAL A 667 -20.56 -17.78 -4.04
CA VAL A 667 -21.23 -18.97 -3.50
C VAL A 667 -20.60 -20.20 -4.15
N ASP A 668 -20.01 -21.08 -3.33
CA ASP A 668 -19.27 -22.29 -3.75
C ASP A 668 -18.22 -22.04 -4.85
N GLY A 669 -17.54 -20.88 -4.78
CA GLY A 669 -16.54 -20.45 -5.75
C GLY A 669 -17.10 -19.77 -7.01
N THR A 670 -18.43 -19.72 -7.20
CA THR A 670 -19.08 -19.03 -8.33
C THR A 670 -19.62 -17.68 -7.89
N ASN A 671 -19.40 -16.62 -8.69
CA ASN A 671 -19.82 -15.27 -8.35
C ASN A 671 -21.27 -14.97 -8.81
N TYR A 672 -22.08 -14.41 -7.91
CA TYR A 672 -23.48 -14.01 -8.15
C TYR A 672 -23.74 -12.59 -7.63
N THR A 673 -24.53 -11.80 -8.36
CA THR A 673 -25.08 -10.54 -7.84
C THR A 673 -26.21 -10.86 -6.86
N ILE A 674 -26.21 -10.24 -5.67
CA ILE A 674 -27.27 -10.39 -4.67
C ILE A 674 -28.25 -9.20 -4.68
N PRO A 675 -29.56 -9.38 -4.39
CA PRO A 675 -30.18 -10.60 -3.86
C PRO A 675 -30.29 -11.77 -4.85
N ALA A 676 -29.95 -12.97 -4.40
CA ALA A 676 -29.99 -14.21 -5.18
C ALA A 676 -30.49 -15.38 -4.32
N SER A 677 -31.31 -16.24 -4.93
CA SER A 677 -31.94 -17.39 -4.27
C SER A 677 -31.48 -18.71 -4.87
N PHE A 678 -31.18 -19.68 -4.02
CA PHE A 678 -30.62 -20.98 -4.37
C PHE A 678 -31.47 -22.11 -3.81
N THR A 679 -31.90 -23.03 -4.67
CA THR A 679 -32.68 -24.21 -4.27
C THR A 679 -31.73 -25.40 -4.08
N TRP A 680 -31.53 -25.80 -2.83
CA TRP A 680 -30.54 -26.81 -2.42
C TRP A 680 -31.17 -27.93 -1.59
N GLN A 681 -30.50 -29.08 -1.49
CA GLN A 681 -30.98 -30.24 -0.72
C GLN A 681 -30.90 -29.97 0.78
N VAL A 682 -31.94 -30.30 1.55
CA VAL A 682 -31.89 -30.16 3.01
C VAL A 682 -30.79 -31.04 3.59
N GLY A 683 -29.97 -30.48 4.48
CA GLY A 683 -28.76 -31.08 5.06
C GLY A 683 -27.45 -30.80 4.29
N SER A 684 -27.51 -30.19 3.10
CA SER A 684 -26.31 -29.76 2.36
C SER A 684 -25.61 -28.56 3.00
N LYS A 685 -24.34 -28.34 2.63
CA LYS A 685 -23.49 -27.24 3.15
C LYS A 685 -22.86 -26.48 1.99
N HIS A 686 -22.93 -25.15 2.07
CA HIS A 686 -22.50 -24.24 1.02
C HIS A 686 -21.65 -23.12 1.62
N LEU A 687 -20.62 -22.67 0.92
CA LEU A 687 -19.72 -21.60 1.37
C LEU A 687 -20.03 -20.32 0.60
N VAL A 688 -20.49 -19.28 1.29
CA VAL A 688 -20.58 -17.93 0.74
C VAL A 688 -19.42 -17.07 1.23
N SER A 689 -18.93 -16.18 0.37
CA SER A 689 -18.05 -15.08 0.77
C SER A 689 -18.42 -13.77 0.07
N ILE A 690 -18.08 -12.66 0.72
CA ILE A 690 -18.44 -11.30 0.31
C ILE A 690 -17.21 -10.38 0.40
N ALA A 691 -17.18 -9.30 -0.38
CA ALA A 691 -16.09 -8.33 -0.33
C ALA A 691 -16.13 -7.48 0.94
N THR A 692 -15.00 -7.36 1.65
CA THR A 692 -14.87 -6.51 2.87
C THR A 692 -15.22 -5.05 2.60
N THR A 693 -14.95 -4.57 1.38
CA THR A 693 -15.24 -3.21 0.92
C THR A 693 -15.77 -3.29 -0.51
N VAL A 694 -16.85 -2.56 -0.80
CA VAL A 694 -17.43 -2.40 -2.14
C VAL A 694 -17.43 -0.91 -2.49
N PHE A 695 -16.80 -0.53 -3.61
CA PHE A 695 -16.86 0.85 -4.10
C PHE A 695 -18.14 1.05 -4.92
N VAL A 696 -19.04 1.90 -4.41
CA VAL A 696 -20.29 2.29 -5.08
C VAL A 696 -20.03 3.44 -6.08
N GLY A 697 -19.01 4.26 -5.79
CA GLY A 697 -18.47 5.30 -6.64
C GLY A 697 -17.03 5.66 -6.19
N PRO A 698 -16.43 6.70 -6.78
CA PRO A 698 -15.05 7.11 -6.43
C PRO A 698 -14.96 7.65 -5.00
N THR A 699 -16.01 8.36 -4.57
CA THR A 699 -16.12 9.06 -3.29
C THR A 699 -17.08 8.37 -2.31
N THR A 700 -17.60 7.19 -2.66
CA THR A 700 -18.56 6.42 -1.83
C THR A 700 -18.22 4.95 -1.86
N LYS A 701 -17.91 4.37 -0.70
CA LYS A 701 -17.70 2.94 -0.52
C LYS A 701 -18.60 2.41 0.59
N GLU A 702 -18.79 1.11 0.61
CA GLU A 702 -19.51 0.39 1.64
C GLU A 702 -18.60 -0.65 2.26
N VAL A 703 -18.50 -0.63 3.59
CA VAL A 703 -17.66 -1.53 4.38
C VAL A 703 -18.55 -2.59 5.01
N PHE A 704 -18.18 -3.86 4.85
CA PHE A 704 -18.91 -4.99 5.42
C PHE A 704 -18.83 -4.98 6.95
N THR A 705 -19.97 -5.25 7.61
CA THR A 705 -20.12 -5.21 9.07
C THR A 705 -20.55 -6.54 9.68
N GLY A 706 -21.00 -7.50 8.85
CA GLY A 706 -21.43 -8.84 9.28
C GLY A 706 -22.61 -9.35 8.46
N TRP A 707 -22.92 -10.64 8.61
CA TRP A 707 -24.15 -11.28 8.14
C TRP A 707 -25.24 -11.21 9.22
N SER A 708 -26.49 -11.15 8.80
CA SER A 708 -27.70 -11.22 9.63
C SER A 708 -28.74 -12.14 8.96
N GLY A 709 -29.85 -12.44 9.62
CA GLY A 709 -30.82 -13.44 9.14
C GLY A 709 -30.63 -14.78 9.85
N SER A 710 -30.75 -15.91 9.15
CA SER A 710 -30.64 -17.25 9.75
C SER A 710 -29.24 -17.58 10.30
N ASP A 711 -28.20 -17.05 9.66
CA ASP A 711 -26.80 -17.43 9.90
C ASP A 711 -25.91 -16.19 10.17
N PRO A 712 -26.05 -15.51 11.33
CA PRO A 712 -25.32 -14.27 11.62
C PRO A 712 -23.83 -14.51 11.92
N SER A 713 -22.96 -13.69 11.34
CA SER A 713 -21.50 -13.83 11.48
C SER A 713 -20.74 -12.55 11.14
N PRO A 714 -19.73 -12.11 11.91
CA PRO A 714 -18.90 -10.95 11.57
C PRO A 714 -17.86 -11.23 10.47
N SER A 715 -17.72 -12.49 10.03
CA SER A 715 -16.75 -12.91 9.01
C SER A 715 -17.27 -12.65 7.60
N THR A 716 -16.39 -12.19 6.70
CA THR A 716 -16.69 -12.06 5.26
C THR A 716 -16.90 -13.41 4.56
N GLN A 717 -16.49 -14.52 5.20
CA GLN A 717 -16.82 -15.89 4.80
C GLN A 717 -17.83 -16.51 5.77
N LEU A 718 -18.83 -17.22 5.24
CA LEU A 718 -19.89 -17.88 6.01
C LEU A 718 -20.22 -19.24 5.37
N ALA A 719 -20.25 -20.30 6.19
CA ALA A 719 -20.70 -21.62 5.78
C ALA A 719 -22.18 -21.81 6.19
N VAL A 720 -23.07 -21.88 5.22
CA VAL A 720 -24.52 -22.08 5.43
C VAL A 720 -24.86 -23.56 5.41
N VAL A 721 -25.77 -23.98 6.29
CA VAL A 721 -26.32 -25.35 6.31
C VAL A 721 -27.80 -25.29 5.98
N VAL A 722 -28.21 -25.99 4.91
CA VAL A 722 -29.56 -25.89 4.36
C VAL A 722 -30.55 -26.64 5.25
N SER A 723 -31.28 -25.93 6.11
CA SER A 723 -32.19 -26.53 7.09
C SER A 723 -33.68 -26.33 6.80
N GLY A 724 -33.99 -25.49 5.83
CA GLY A 724 -35.32 -25.02 5.47
C GLY A 724 -35.18 -23.78 4.58
N ASP A 725 -36.30 -23.20 4.15
CA ASP A 725 -36.27 -21.92 3.42
C ASP A 725 -35.76 -20.81 4.36
N SER A 726 -34.77 -20.03 3.93
CA SER A 726 -34.15 -19.00 4.77
C SER A 726 -33.66 -17.78 3.99
N GLN A 727 -33.31 -16.72 4.74
CA GLN A 727 -32.62 -15.56 4.22
C GLN A 727 -31.41 -15.21 5.08
N VAL A 728 -30.30 -14.90 4.42
CA VAL A 728 -29.06 -14.40 5.03
C VAL A 728 -28.69 -13.09 4.34
N THR A 729 -28.54 -12.02 5.11
CA THR A 729 -28.32 -10.66 4.60
C THR A 729 -26.89 -10.20 4.92
N ALA A 730 -26.13 -9.82 3.89
CA ALA A 730 -24.87 -9.10 4.06
C ALA A 730 -25.17 -7.66 4.53
N ASN A 731 -24.59 -7.25 5.65
CA ASN A 731 -24.81 -5.91 6.22
C ASN A 731 -23.58 -5.04 5.95
N TYR A 732 -23.83 -3.90 5.32
CA TYR A 732 -22.85 -2.90 4.94
C TYR A 732 -23.10 -1.58 5.66
N MET A 733 -22.04 -0.79 5.77
CA MET A 733 -22.04 0.57 6.33
C MET A 733 -21.33 1.50 5.37
N THR A 734 -22.01 2.56 4.94
CA THR A 734 -21.51 3.52 3.95
C THR A 734 -20.46 4.45 4.56
N GLU A 735 -19.30 4.52 3.93
CA GLU A 735 -18.29 5.56 4.18
C GLU A 735 -18.18 6.46 2.94
N TYR A 736 -18.21 7.76 3.15
CA TYR A 736 -17.95 8.76 2.13
C TYR A 736 -16.52 9.26 2.23
N GLN A 737 -15.96 9.67 1.10
CA GLN A 737 -14.73 10.43 1.05
C GLN A 737 -15.04 11.89 1.41
N ALA A 738 -14.48 12.34 2.53
CA ALA A 738 -14.48 13.74 2.93
C ALA A 738 -13.14 14.37 2.54
N THR A 739 -13.19 15.45 1.77
CA THR A 739 -12.01 16.25 1.46
C THR A 739 -11.87 17.34 2.52
N LEU A 740 -10.72 17.41 3.18
CA LEU A 740 -10.38 18.33 4.26
C LEU A 740 -9.20 19.17 3.79
N GLY A 741 -9.51 20.24 3.05
CA GLY A 741 -8.53 21.25 2.64
C GLY A 741 -8.33 22.27 3.75
N PHE A 742 -7.09 22.70 3.97
CA PHE A 742 -6.75 23.70 4.99
C PHE A 742 -6.15 24.96 4.35
N THR A 743 -6.34 26.12 4.97
CA THR A 743 -5.75 27.38 4.51
C THR A 743 -5.07 28.16 5.62
N THR A 744 -4.20 29.09 5.25
CA THR A 744 -3.79 30.20 6.12
C THR A 744 -4.97 31.14 6.40
N ALA A 745 -4.75 32.14 7.26
CA ALA A 745 -5.69 33.23 7.52
C ALA A 745 -5.91 34.15 6.31
N GLU A 746 -4.96 34.21 5.39
CA GLU A 746 -5.06 34.92 4.12
C GLU A 746 -5.75 34.11 3.01
N GLY A 747 -6.03 32.82 3.25
CA GLY A 747 -6.77 31.94 2.34
C GLY A 747 -5.92 31.10 1.37
N GLU A 748 -4.60 31.07 1.52
CA GLU A 748 -3.73 30.20 0.72
C GLU A 748 -3.75 28.76 1.25
N ARG A 749 -3.77 27.74 0.37
CA ARG A 749 -3.85 26.33 0.76
C ARG A 749 -2.57 25.85 1.45
N VAL A 750 -2.73 25.13 2.55
CA VAL A 750 -1.66 24.48 3.34
C VAL A 750 -2.00 23.02 3.61
N VAL A 751 -1.00 22.15 3.70
CA VAL A 751 -1.17 20.71 3.94
C VAL A 751 -0.63 20.33 5.32
N PRO A 752 -1.49 20.03 6.32
CA PRO A 752 -1.02 19.66 7.67
C PRO A 752 -0.31 18.30 7.68
N SER A 753 0.64 18.12 8.60
CA SER A 753 1.39 16.87 8.79
C SER A 753 0.53 15.74 9.38
N SER A 754 -0.54 16.09 10.11
CA SER A 754 -1.60 15.17 10.54
C SER A 754 -2.79 15.95 11.12
N ILE A 755 -3.95 15.29 11.20
CA ILE A 755 -5.17 15.83 11.81
C ILE A 755 -5.82 14.77 12.71
N THR A 756 -6.46 15.19 13.80
CA THR A 756 -7.17 14.27 14.72
C THR A 756 -8.64 14.61 14.78
N LEU A 757 -9.48 13.66 14.38
CA LEU A 757 -10.94 13.74 14.45
C LEU A 757 -11.46 12.85 15.57
N LEU A 758 -12.48 13.30 16.29
CA LEU A 758 -13.35 12.49 17.14
C LEU A 758 -14.62 12.15 16.38
N GLY A 759 -14.91 10.88 16.18
CA GLY A 759 -16.10 10.39 15.47
C GLY A 759 -16.84 9.27 16.22
N PRO A 760 -17.85 8.63 15.60
CA PRO A 760 -18.63 7.56 16.20
C PRO A 760 -17.85 6.27 16.49
N SER A 761 -16.61 6.17 16.00
CA SER A 761 -15.64 5.10 16.30
C SER A 761 -14.63 5.46 17.39
N GLY A 762 -14.72 6.65 17.99
CA GLY A 762 -13.70 7.22 18.87
C GLY A 762 -12.80 8.22 18.14
N GLU A 763 -11.64 8.52 18.73
CA GLU A 763 -10.62 9.37 18.09
C GLU A 763 -9.90 8.63 16.95
N SER A 764 -9.47 9.38 15.94
CA SER A 764 -8.76 8.86 14.78
C SER A 764 -7.82 9.95 14.23
N THR A 765 -6.53 9.65 14.18
CA THR A 765 -5.54 10.53 13.56
C THR A 765 -5.33 10.10 12.11
N ILE A 766 -5.55 11.04 11.19
CA ILE A 766 -5.33 10.89 9.76
C ILE A 766 -3.95 11.53 9.46
N PRO A 767 -3.04 10.86 8.71
CA PRO A 767 -1.75 11.42 8.32
C PRO A 767 -1.93 12.58 7.31
N ALA A 768 -0.83 13.22 6.92
CA ALA A 768 -0.83 14.29 5.91
C ALA A 768 -1.58 13.87 4.63
N GLY A 769 -2.60 14.63 4.26
CA GLY A 769 -3.41 14.42 3.06
C GLY A 769 -4.80 15.02 3.17
N ASP A 770 -5.30 15.58 2.07
CA ASP A 770 -6.58 16.29 2.01
C ASP A 770 -7.81 15.36 2.01
N GLN A 771 -7.69 14.03 2.16
CA GLN A 771 -8.82 13.11 1.96
C GLN A 771 -8.90 12.03 3.05
N ALA A 772 -10.11 11.82 3.59
CA ALA A 772 -10.39 10.80 4.60
C ALA A 772 -11.69 10.03 4.28
N TRP A 773 -11.69 8.72 4.53
CA TRP A 773 -12.91 7.91 4.49
C TRP A 773 -13.61 7.97 5.85
N LEU A 774 -14.80 8.55 5.88
CA LEU A 774 -15.55 8.84 7.10
C LEU A 774 -16.98 8.26 6.97
N ARG A 775 -17.57 7.85 8.09
CA ARG A 775 -18.89 7.20 8.11
C ARG A 775 -20.00 8.17 7.72
N ALA A 776 -20.94 7.70 6.91
CA ALA A 776 -22.14 8.44 6.56
C ALA A 776 -23.00 8.78 7.80
N ARG A 777 -23.79 9.86 7.71
CA ARG A 777 -24.76 10.33 8.71
C ARG A 777 -24.17 10.51 10.10
N SER A 778 -22.89 10.87 10.14
CA SER A 778 -22.10 10.97 11.36
C SER A 778 -21.55 12.39 11.51
N THR A 779 -21.46 12.84 12.76
CA THR A 779 -20.74 14.07 13.11
C THR A 779 -19.32 13.72 13.54
N TYR A 780 -18.35 14.46 13.02
CA TYR A 780 -16.95 14.41 13.41
C TYR A 780 -16.55 15.76 14.01
N THR A 781 -15.79 15.73 15.10
CA THR A 781 -15.22 16.94 15.74
C THR A 781 -13.73 16.97 15.50
N LEU A 782 -13.23 18.04 14.88
CA LEU A 782 -11.80 18.28 14.71
C LEU A 782 -11.19 18.70 16.06
N LEU A 783 -10.37 17.82 16.62
CA LEU A 783 -9.71 18.03 17.91
C LEU A 783 -8.37 18.75 17.76
N ASN A 784 -7.61 18.43 16.71
CA ASN A 784 -6.26 18.93 16.50
C ASN A 784 -5.87 18.93 15.01
N VAL A 785 -5.03 19.89 14.62
CA VAL A 785 -4.35 19.96 13.32
C VAL A 785 -2.87 20.20 13.61
N MET A 786 -1.99 19.41 13.02
CA MET A 786 -0.55 19.55 13.17
C MET A 786 0.05 20.18 11.91
N TRP A 787 0.74 21.31 12.06
CA TRP A 787 1.51 21.98 11.00
C TRP A 787 2.98 22.03 11.42
N SER A 788 3.89 21.56 10.57
CA SER A 788 5.33 21.47 10.89
C SER A 788 5.62 20.80 12.25
N ASN A 789 4.89 19.72 12.57
CA ASN A 789 4.91 19.01 13.86
C ASN A 789 4.42 19.79 15.09
N VAL A 790 3.68 20.89 14.93
CA VAL A 790 3.07 21.63 16.05
C VAL A 790 1.56 21.81 15.87
N SER A 791 0.81 21.71 16.96
CA SER A 791 -0.64 21.98 16.99
C SER A 791 -0.95 23.42 16.57
N VAL A 792 -1.87 23.57 15.62
CA VAL A 792 -2.36 24.88 15.14
C VAL A 792 -3.87 24.98 15.30
N GLY A 793 -4.32 26.13 15.82
CA GLY A 793 -5.72 26.40 16.08
C GLY A 793 -6.53 26.68 14.82
N LEU A 794 -7.85 26.60 14.94
CA LEU A 794 -8.81 27.09 13.95
C LEU A 794 -9.09 28.57 14.16
N ILE A 795 -9.28 29.36 13.10
CA ILE A 795 -9.64 30.79 13.23
C ILE A 795 -10.98 30.97 13.94
N ASN A 796 -11.92 30.03 13.76
CA ASN A 796 -13.17 29.98 14.51
C ASN A 796 -13.29 28.62 15.24
N PRO A 797 -12.77 28.49 16.47
CA PRO A 797 -12.79 27.22 17.20
C PRO A 797 -14.21 26.78 17.63
N GLY A 798 -15.22 27.65 17.54
CA GLY A 798 -16.62 27.29 17.73
C GLY A 798 -17.26 26.56 16.55
N ASN A 799 -16.56 26.44 15.42
CA ASN A 799 -17.03 25.77 14.20
C ASN A 799 -16.09 24.62 13.80
N ASN A 800 -15.80 23.72 14.76
CA ASN A 800 -14.89 22.59 14.57
C ASN A 800 -15.61 21.25 14.29
N THR A 801 -16.90 21.27 13.95
CA THR A 801 -17.71 20.06 13.69
C THR A 801 -18.08 19.92 12.22
N LEU A 802 -18.09 18.67 11.75
CA LEU A 802 -18.29 18.26 10.37
C LEU A 802 -19.41 17.20 10.35
N TYR A 803 -20.57 17.49 9.77
CA TYR A 803 -21.63 16.50 9.55
C TYR A 803 -21.63 16.03 8.09
N LEU A 804 -21.70 14.72 7.88
CA LEU A 804 -21.41 14.07 6.60
C LEU A 804 -22.55 13.14 6.12
N ASP A 805 -23.53 13.67 5.38
CA ASP A 805 -24.61 12.87 4.75
C ASP A 805 -24.31 12.47 3.29
N GLY A 806 -23.21 12.97 2.72
CA GLY A 806 -22.70 12.69 1.38
C GLY A 806 -21.21 13.01 1.30
N PRO A 807 -20.54 12.72 0.15
CA PRO A 807 -19.20 13.23 -0.11
C PRO A 807 -19.17 14.76 -0.02
N ALA A 808 -18.19 15.31 0.68
CA ALA A 808 -18.13 16.74 0.97
C ALA A 808 -16.69 17.24 0.98
N SER A 809 -16.48 18.48 0.51
CA SER A 809 -15.22 19.21 0.64
C SER A 809 -15.40 20.33 1.65
N TYR A 810 -14.52 20.38 2.65
CA TYR A 810 -14.48 21.41 3.68
C TYR A 810 -13.17 22.19 3.53
N VAL A 811 -13.27 23.52 3.63
CA VAL A 811 -12.11 24.42 3.69
C VAL A 811 -11.99 24.93 5.11
N ILE A 812 -10.88 24.61 5.77
CA ILE A 812 -10.69 24.79 7.21
C ILE A 812 -9.56 25.81 7.44
N PRO A 813 -9.89 27.07 7.74
CA PRO A 813 -8.89 28.12 7.92
C PRO A 813 -8.20 28.00 9.29
N LEU A 814 -6.88 27.88 9.24
CA LEU A 814 -5.99 27.72 10.38
C LEU A 814 -5.42 29.06 10.85
N MET A 815 -5.03 29.13 12.12
CA MET A 815 -4.32 30.27 12.70
C MET A 815 -2.84 30.28 12.29
N ILE A 816 -2.60 30.25 10.98
CA ILE A 816 -1.32 30.38 10.30
C ILE A 816 -1.37 31.68 9.49
N TYR A 817 -0.31 32.47 9.56
CA TYR A 817 -0.18 33.78 8.90
C TYR A 817 1.03 33.79 7.98
N ARG A 818 0.97 34.64 6.95
CA ARG A 818 2.12 34.88 6.06
C ARG A 818 3.03 35.98 6.63
N ASP A 819 4.29 35.63 6.85
CA ASP A 819 5.36 36.55 7.25
C ASP A 819 6.37 36.73 6.11
N THR A 820 6.86 37.95 5.88
CA THR A 820 7.70 38.31 4.73
C THR A 820 8.93 39.10 5.17
N PHE A 821 10.11 38.64 4.80
CA PHE A 821 11.38 39.31 5.03
C PHE A 821 11.93 39.87 3.72
N ARG A 822 12.27 41.16 3.71
CA ARG A 822 12.91 41.84 2.58
C ARG A 822 14.35 42.21 2.94
N ALA A 823 15.31 41.43 2.48
CA ALA A 823 16.72 41.76 2.63
C ALA A 823 17.15 42.76 1.55
N VAL A 824 17.66 43.92 1.97
CA VAL A 824 18.12 45.00 1.09
C VAL A 824 19.49 45.51 1.50
N ASP A 825 20.22 46.13 0.57
CA ASP A 825 21.46 46.84 0.87
C ASP A 825 21.20 48.25 1.45
N LEU A 826 22.27 48.98 1.76
CA LEU A 826 22.23 50.35 2.29
C LEU A 826 21.53 51.37 1.35
N PHE A 827 21.37 51.05 0.07
CA PHE A 827 20.69 51.88 -0.94
C PHE A 827 19.25 51.41 -1.21
N GLY A 828 18.77 50.37 -0.51
CA GLY A 828 17.44 49.77 -0.71
C GLY A 828 17.36 48.81 -1.90
N LEU A 829 18.50 48.40 -2.47
CA LEU A 829 18.54 47.41 -3.56
C LEU A 829 18.35 45.99 -2.98
N PRO A 830 17.63 45.10 -3.68
CA PRO A 830 17.32 43.76 -3.20
C PRO A 830 18.56 42.85 -3.11
N LEU A 831 18.64 42.04 -2.05
CA LEU A 831 19.72 41.06 -1.81
C LEU A 831 19.19 39.63 -1.86
N GLY A 832 19.41 38.95 -2.99
CA GLY A 832 19.10 37.52 -3.14
C GLY A 832 20.16 36.59 -2.54
N GLY A 833 19.75 35.40 -2.11
CA GLY A 833 20.64 34.41 -1.49
C GLY A 833 20.99 34.69 -0.02
N VAL A 834 20.21 35.53 0.68
CA VAL A 834 20.31 35.75 2.13
C VAL A 834 19.61 34.59 2.84
N THR A 835 20.32 33.93 3.75
CA THR A 835 19.76 32.83 4.55
C THR A 835 18.94 33.41 5.70
N VAL A 836 17.63 33.20 5.70
CA VAL A 836 16.69 33.64 6.74
C VAL A 836 16.24 32.42 7.53
N ASN A 837 16.66 32.30 8.79
CA ASN A 837 16.19 31.26 9.71
C ASN A 837 15.21 31.86 10.74
N VAL A 838 13.93 31.50 10.66
CA VAL A 838 12.86 31.97 11.56
C VAL A 838 12.58 30.91 12.62
N THR A 839 12.58 31.30 13.88
CA THR A 839 12.07 30.53 15.03
C THR A 839 10.71 31.10 15.44
N ALA A 840 9.64 30.32 15.28
CA ALA A 840 8.29 30.71 15.72
C ALA A 840 8.12 30.56 17.25
N ALA A 841 7.04 31.12 17.81
CA ALA A 841 6.74 31.10 19.26
C ALA A 841 6.76 29.72 19.93
N ASN A 842 6.55 28.66 19.15
CA ASN A 842 6.56 27.27 19.58
C ASN A 842 7.96 26.61 19.56
N GLY A 843 9.00 27.34 19.17
CA GLY A 843 10.38 26.84 19.04
C GLY A 843 10.70 26.14 17.71
N GLY A 844 9.73 25.98 16.81
CA GLY A 844 9.95 25.42 15.48
C GLY A 844 10.79 26.37 14.62
N GLN A 845 11.83 25.84 13.96
CA GLN A 845 12.71 26.60 13.06
C GLN A 845 12.45 26.28 11.59
N ILE A 846 12.37 27.33 10.76
CA ILE A 846 12.17 27.27 9.32
C ILE A 846 13.24 28.15 8.66
N THR A 847 14.06 27.59 7.78
CA THR A 847 15.06 28.34 7.01
C THR A 847 14.68 28.42 5.54
N LYS A 848 14.75 29.63 4.95
CA LYS A 848 14.62 29.86 3.50
C LYS A 848 15.72 30.81 3.01
N LEU A 849 15.99 30.81 1.71
CA LEU A 849 16.83 31.82 1.05
C LEU A 849 15.93 32.93 0.47
N THR A 850 16.43 34.16 0.40
CA THR A 850 15.77 35.24 -0.37
C THR A 850 15.90 35.03 -1.88
N ASP A 851 14.84 35.38 -2.60
CA ASP A 851 14.79 35.35 -4.06
C ASP A 851 15.61 36.50 -4.71
N SER A 852 15.59 36.60 -6.04
CA SER A 852 16.27 37.70 -6.76
C SER A 852 15.74 39.11 -6.44
N ASN A 853 14.58 39.22 -5.80
CA ASN A 853 13.96 40.46 -5.34
C ASN A 853 14.23 40.72 -3.83
N GLY A 854 15.08 39.91 -3.20
CA GLY A 854 15.43 40.01 -1.79
C GLY A 854 14.36 39.52 -0.83
N ILE A 855 13.35 38.78 -1.33
CA ILE A 855 12.16 38.39 -0.56
C ILE A 855 12.28 36.93 -0.10
N ALA A 856 12.02 36.67 1.18
CA ALA A 856 11.78 35.34 1.73
C ALA A 856 10.48 35.34 2.53
N THR A 857 9.59 34.37 2.28
CA THR A 857 8.23 34.37 2.83
C THR A 857 7.91 33.05 3.55
N PHE A 858 7.27 33.13 4.70
CA PHE A 858 7.06 32.04 5.66
C PHE A 858 5.58 31.92 6.05
N GLU A 859 5.18 30.72 6.46
CA GLU A 859 3.83 30.40 6.96
C GLU A 859 3.96 30.02 8.43
N LEU A 860 3.71 30.99 9.31
CA LEU A 860 3.97 30.90 10.75
C LEU A 860 2.67 30.74 11.55
N PRO A 861 2.63 29.88 12.56
CA PRO A 861 1.48 29.80 13.46
C PRO A 861 1.37 31.04 14.35
N LEU A 862 0.16 31.37 14.79
CA LEU A 862 -0.13 32.52 15.67
C LEU A 862 0.83 32.58 16.87
N GLY A 863 1.63 33.63 16.94
CA GLY A 863 2.54 33.90 18.04
C GLY A 863 3.54 35.00 17.72
N SER A 864 4.48 35.20 18.63
CA SER A 864 5.71 35.93 18.36
C SER A 864 6.69 35.11 17.52
N TYR A 865 7.74 35.74 17.00
CA TYR A 865 8.83 35.03 16.31
C TYR A 865 10.17 35.76 16.49
N SER A 866 11.25 35.06 16.17
CA SER A 866 12.57 35.66 15.96
C SER A 866 13.19 35.14 14.68
N ALA A 867 13.93 35.97 13.95
CA ALA A 867 14.55 35.65 12.68
C ALA A 867 16.03 36.01 12.70
N VAL A 868 16.87 35.12 12.18
CA VAL A 868 18.31 35.32 12.02
C VAL A 868 18.62 35.30 10.53
N LEU A 869 18.98 36.46 9.99
CA LEU A 869 19.30 36.66 8.57
C LEU A 869 20.82 36.71 8.41
N THR A 870 21.38 35.88 7.54
CA THR A 870 22.83 35.80 7.31
C THR A 870 23.18 35.91 5.83
N TYR A 871 24.13 36.80 5.50
CA TYR A 871 24.60 37.03 4.14
C TYR A 871 26.09 37.39 4.14
N MET A 872 26.88 36.66 3.34
CA MET A 872 28.34 36.82 3.21
C MET A 872 29.11 36.91 4.56
N GLY A 873 28.63 36.22 5.60
CA GLY A 873 29.23 36.23 6.95
C GLY A 873 28.79 37.39 7.86
N VAL A 874 27.94 38.30 7.38
CA VAL A 874 27.23 39.27 8.23
C VAL A 874 25.92 38.62 8.70
N THR A 875 25.62 38.71 9.99
CA THR A 875 24.38 38.19 10.59
C THR A 875 23.60 39.32 11.27
N MET A 876 22.30 39.38 11.00
CA MET A 876 21.33 40.32 11.56
C MET A 876 20.23 39.54 12.27
N SER A 877 19.83 39.97 13.47
CA SER A 877 18.70 39.37 14.20
C SER A 877 17.51 40.33 14.23
N HIS A 878 16.32 39.79 14.06
CA HIS A 878 15.04 40.48 14.19
C HIS A 878 14.12 39.68 15.13
N THR A 879 13.24 40.34 15.88
CA THR A 879 12.27 39.69 16.77
C THR A 879 11.02 40.55 16.82
N ASP A 880 9.85 39.97 16.52
CA ASP A 880 8.56 40.61 16.73
C ASP A 880 7.75 39.87 17.81
N GLN A 881 6.89 40.60 18.51
CA GLN A 881 6.00 40.11 19.56
C GLN A 881 4.52 40.42 19.25
N SER A 882 4.23 41.01 18.10
CA SER A 882 2.88 41.33 17.64
C SER A 882 2.28 40.19 16.80
N PHE A 883 0.98 40.00 16.94
CA PHE A 883 0.25 38.87 16.37
C PHE A 883 -0.33 39.20 14.99
N GLY A 884 -0.03 38.38 13.98
CA GLY A 884 -0.58 38.49 12.63
C GLY A 884 0.48 38.27 11.54
N PRO A 885 0.18 38.68 10.29
CA PRO A 885 1.12 38.68 9.17
C PRO A 885 1.99 39.95 9.18
N HIS A 886 3.24 39.84 8.72
CA HIS A 886 4.23 40.92 8.76
C HIS A 886 4.98 41.10 7.44
N ASP A 887 5.56 42.28 7.23
CA ASP A 887 6.42 42.61 6.09
C ASP A 887 7.64 43.42 6.57
N THR A 888 8.69 42.69 6.90
CA THR A 888 9.88 43.14 7.64
C THR A 888 11.06 43.39 6.70
N ALA A 889 11.40 44.66 6.50
CA ALA A 889 12.62 45.05 5.78
C ALA A 889 13.87 44.99 6.69
N VAL A 890 14.94 44.33 6.21
CA VAL A 890 16.22 44.19 6.92
C VAL A 890 17.36 44.71 6.03
N THR A 891 17.94 45.83 6.44
CA THR A 891 19.04 46.48 5.72
C THR A 891 20.41 45.91 6.12
N PHE A 892 21.14 45.34 5.17
CA PHE A 892 22.50 44.88 5.35
C PHE A 892 23.51 45.98 4.99
N VAL A 893 24.26 46.45 5.98
CA VAL A 893 25.40 47.38 5.79
C VAL A 893 26.64 46.57 5.39
N LEU A 894 26.67 46.12 4.14
CA LEU A 894 27.79 45.33 3.61
C LEU A 894 29.04 46.20 3.46
N SER A 895 30.07 45.89 4.25
CA SER A 895 31.35 46.60 4.31
C SER A 895 32.29 46.31 3.13
N PHE A 896 31.75 46.19 1.92
CA PHE A 896 32.57 46.32 0.71
C PHE A 896 33.19 47.72 0.66
N PRO A 897 34.44 47.86 0.18
CA PRO A 897 35.19 49.07 0.49
C PRO A 897 34.66 50.26 -0.31
N ILE A 898 34.10 51.25 0.40
CA ILE A 898 33.82 52.60 -0.13
C ILE A 898 35.08 53.19 -0.80
N PHE A 899 36.27 52.79 -0.33
CA PHE A 899 37.58 53.07 -0.95
C PHE A 899 37.74 52.58 -2.40
N VAL A 900 37.09 51.49 -2.83
CA VAL A 900 37.16 51.01 -4.23
C VAL A 900 36.32 51.90 -5.14
N VAL A 901 35.11 52.28 -4.72
CA VAL A 901 34.24 53.18 -5.49
C VAL A 901 34.85 54.59 -5.55
N LEU A 902 35.34 55.13 -4.43
CA LEU A 902 36.09 56.38 -4.38
C LEU A 902 37.38 56.30 -5.21
N GLY A 903 38.09 55.17 -5.19
CA GLY A 903 39.30 54.94 -5.97
C GLY A 903 39.04 54.95 -7.48
N LEU A 904 37.95 54.33 -7.95
CA LEU A 904 37.52 54.35 -9.34
C LEU A 904 37.03 55.76 -9.79
N PHE A 905 36.36 56.50 -8.91
CA PHE A 905 36.00 57.90 -9.15
C PHE A 905 37.23 58.82 -9.25
N ALA A 906 38.21 58.62 -8.36
CA ALA A 906 39.48 59.37 -8.39
C ALA A 906 40.31 59.02 -9.64
N ALA A 907 40.38 57.74 -10.02
CA ALA A 907 41.11 57.28 -11.20
C ALA A 907 40.49 57.81 -12.51
N SER A 908 39.16 57.87 -12.60
CA SER A 908 38.47 58.44 -13.77
C SER A 908 38.62 59.97 -13.85
N LEU A 909 38.58 60.69 -12.72
CA LEU A 909 38.96 62.12 -12.68
C LEU A 909 40.41 62.34 -13.14
N ALA A 910 41.35 61.51 -12.69
CA ALA A 910 42.76 61.58 -13.08
C ALA A 910 42.95 61.30 -14.59
N ALA A 911 42.23 60.33 -15.16
CA ALA A 911 42.27 60.03 -16.59
C ALA A 911 41.81 61.23 -17.45
N VAL A 912 40.74 61.92 -17.05
CA VAL A 912 40.25 63.14 -17.72
C VAL A 912 41.28 64.28 -17.64
N ALA A 913 41.96 64.43 -16.50
CA ALA A 913 43.02 65.43 -16.32
C ALA A 913 44.26 65.12 -17.20
N VAL A 914 44.65 63.86 -17.33
CA VAL A 914 45.77 63.42 -18.19
C VAL A 914 45.43 63.58 -19.67
N GLY A 915 44.21 63.24 -20.09
CA GLY A 915 43.73 63.45 -21.46
C GLY A 915 43.79 64.93 -21.89
N ARG A 916 43.34 65.84 -21.01
CA ARG A 916 43.45 67.30 -21.23
C ARG A 916 44.89 67.81 -21.28
N ARG A 917 45.85 67.12 -20.65
CA ARG A 917 47.29 67.45 -20.78
C ARG A 917 47.87 67.03 -22.13
N ARG A 918 47.58 65.81 -22.62
CA ARG A 918 48.07 65.34 -23.93
C ARG A 918 47.56 66.18 -25.11
N HIS A 919 46.32 66.65 -25.08
CA HIS A 919 45.79 67.52 -26.14
C HIS A 919 46.46 68.90 -26.24
N ARG A 920 47.22 69.35 -25.21
CA ARG A 920 48.02 70.58 -25.28
C ARG A 920 49.45 70.39 -25.78
N SER A 921 49.92 69.15 -25.97
CA SER A 921 51.31 68.85 -26.37
C SER A 921 51.48 68.37 -27.82
N GLN A 922 50.46 68.50 -28.67
CA GLN A 922 50.52 68.14 -30.10
C GLN A 922 50.19 69.31 -31.05
N ALA A 923 50.07 70.53 -30.55
CA ALA A 923 49.71 71.71 -31.35
C ALA A 923 50.91 72.49 -31.93
N ASP A 924 52.15 72.01 -31.69
CA ASP A 924 53.36 72.85 -31.74
C ASP A 924 54.49 72.25 -32.62
N LEU A 925 54.10 71.53 -33.69
CA LEU A 925 55.02 71.01 -34.71
C LEU A 925 54.45 71.30 -36.11
N GLY A 926 55.01 72.31 -36.78
CA GLY A 926 54.66 72.67 -38.16
C GLY A 926 55.34 71.77 -39.21
N PRO A 927 54.79 71.69 -40.43
CA PRO A 927 55.36 70.87 -41.50
C PRO A 927 56.59 71.52 -42.14
N ALA A 928 57.65 70.73 -42.35
CA ALA A 928 58.80 71.07 -43.18
C ALA A 928 58.83 70.14 -44.40
N THR A 929 59.28 70.68 -45.54
CA THR A 929 59.27 70.02 -46.86
C THR A 929 60.31 68.90 -46.99
N PHE A 930 59.90 67.72 -47.46
CA PHE A 930 60.02 67.37 -48.88
C PHE A 930 59.09 66.20 -49.26
#